data_AF-A0A8C3ENB8-F1
#
_entry.id   AF-A0A8C3ENB8-F1
#
_cell.length_a   1.000
_cell.length_b   1.000
_cell.length_c   1.000
_cell.angle_alpha   90.00
_cell.angle_beta   90.00
_cell.angle_gamma   90.00
#
_symmetry.space_group_name_H-M   'P 1'
#
loop_
_entity.id
_entity.type
_entity.pdbx_description
1 polymer ?
#
loop_
_entity_poly.entity_id
_entity_poly.type
_entity_poly.pdbx_seq_one_letter_code
_entity_poly.pdbx_strand_id
1 'polypeptide(L)'
;MNPQAFWGCFCLLCFSFLRSAKGNLQPLSFQPRTLYQYRYTLHVQLDHTSTPSPWGTRLQAEALIHLHRLWRDQGREELLQVQIHNLKAQHQPEEERNQDSSRGPPVEIALSQEAQAEFQQPVFISWNSGKVKAFYGNEAENILISNLKRGIVSLFQLQPHAGTTVEEDASGSCQVTYTVSNHSITKTKDLLSCSTPKSGFTSTNKIFGVEWQPSSTSQYVVKGNLLQSVLAEESHVVAPALRSRSGIKISSRQQLQLVSPAMPGPAEVSGQSLEDVLAGTDARPQPLVMTSLPFRRVCTHCPSLRAFLKAFDRQRVKIDTSRVATAWQFQRFIQMLRSAKKRDVLQLLRRAPEEMRPFLVEAVVATQSVASLAALSDFLDFSKEPKSLVEKFLYAAAFSPRPSGELLHLILDKLDETQLSPETWETGVVAVGSLVGKLCQQKLCGLQVVERGVETILRGLRGAEEEPKVVIYLLALGNAMLPETIPTLLDHAEDGPTAVTAAATSALQRFPVPHISSKVKRVMRRIFHQKRKSYDKTCRLAAAEILLDNHPLPMDVINILLATSEMETEMATFLLLKVQNSLRDHHHLARNIMKDIMGDPRINNYNFFSKVGTSSSFSGPLTVTQDLISTFGLDLLFLEGGFLRKSVSDFSLLSHGQRLRAAQVTFEAQGMESMMGENLSEGEEEPELMAGMSATFFDVQLRPIIFFQGYTDLMAKVLLSSGETTSVVKGNLLLMDHHQVIPLQSGLQVTVKLQGSLGLDISADMDVSIWEQELKTSVNARGSLTMDFQAELDSPFLQATLRSQTEVETSIHFNTMLRFSSSPVLMCLQLREEQVPYREIFTVSQSAGSQSSTSRKGRHGTVPGREFALHQTNSKVCNLLLTAEKE
;
A
#
# COMPACT_ATOMS: atom_id res chain seq x y z
N MET A 1 33.25 34.77 41.15
CA MET A 1 34.23 34.75 42.26
C MET A 1 34.90 33.39 42.26
N ASN A 2 36.20 33.37 41.97
CA ASN A 2 37.16 32.24 42.10
C ASN A 2 37.85 32.36 43.49
N PRO A 3 38.80 31.49 43.94
CA PRO A 3 39.00 30.02 43.79
C PRO A 3 39.59 29.32 45.08
N GLN A 4 39.81 28.00 45.00
CA GLN A 4 40.90 27.17 45.62
C GLN A 4 41.26 27.18 47.13
N ALA A 5 41.23 25.99 47.75
CA ALA A 5 42.17 25.41 48.76
C ALA A 5 41.49 24.16 49.39
N PHE A 6 42.07 22.99 49.65
CA PHE A 6 43.44 22.48 49.65
C PHE A 6 43.39 20.94 49.55
N TRP A 7 44.44 20.39 48.97
CA TRP A 7 44.70 18.98 48.65
C TRP A 7 45.32 18.26 49.86
N GLY A 8 45.05 16.95 50.07
CA GLY A 8 45.89 16.16 50.99
C GLY A 8 45.32 14.85 51.55
N CYS A 9 45.51 13.75 50.82
CA CYS A 9 45.71 12.36 51.27
C CYS A 9 44.64 11.65 52.11
N PHE A 10 43.94 10.69 51.50
CA PHE A 10 44.21 9.27 51.76
C PHE A 10 43.70 8.39 50.59
N CYS A 11 44.64 7.98 49.75
CA CYS A 11 44.51 6.98 48.70
C CYS A 11 44.18 5.59 49.29
N LEU A 12 42.89 5.26 49.52
CA LEU A 12 42.51 3.88 49.89
C LEU A 12 41.08 3.45 49.48
N LEU A 13 40.47 4.11 48.49
CA LEU A 13 39.19 3.67 47.91
C LEU A 13 39.27 3.67 46.37
N CYS A 14 40.21 2.89 45.86
CA CYS A 14 40.29 2.54 44.45
C CYS A 14 39.79 1.09 44.30
N PHE A 15 38.86 0.89 43.37
CA PHE A 15 38.48 -0.39 42.77
C PHE A 15 37.72 -1.42 43.63
N SER A 16 36.49 -1.10 44.03
CA SER A 16 35.44 -2.12 43.97
C SER A 16 34.99 -2.25 42.50
N PHE A 17 35.77 -3.02 41.72
CA PHE A 17 35.25 -3.64 40.51
C PHE A 17 33.98 -4.41 40.90
N LEU A 18 32.81 -3.85 40.57
CA LEU A 18 31.62 -4.66 40.29
C LEU A 18 31.98 -5.54 39.09
N ARG A 19 32.64 -6.67 39.37
CA ARG A 19 32.65 -7.83 38.48
C ARG A 19 31.19 -8.23 38.33
N SER A 20 30.52 -7.69 37.32
CA SER A 20 29.44 -8.40 36.67
C SER A 20 30.07 -9.71 36.19
N ALA A 21 29.82 -10.79 36.94
CA ALA A 21 30.21 -12.12 36.55
C ALA A 21 29.50 -12.41 35.23
N LYS A 22 30.23 -12.29 34.11
CA LYS A 22 29.82 -12.84 32.82
C LYS A 22 29.66 -14.34 33.03
N GLY A 23 28.43 -14.79 33.28
CA GLY A 23 28.07 -16.20 33.35
C GLY A 23 28.27 -16.82 31.98
N ASN A 24 29.48 -17.28 31.70
CA ASN A 24 29.82 -17.98 30.47
C ASN A 24 29.57 -19.48 30.71
N LEU A 25 28.60 -20.05 30.00
CA LEU A 25 28.42 -21.50 29.95
C LEU A 25 29.59 -22.13 29.18
N GLN A 26 30.03 -23.33 29.58
CA GLN A 26 31.02 -24.11 28.83
C GLN A 26 30.48 -24.50 27.44
N PRO A 27 31.35 -24.72 26.44
CA PRO A 27 30.92 -25.12 25.11
C PRO A 27 30.12 -26.43 25.15
N LEU A 28 28.98 -26.44 24.46
CA LEU A 28 28.12 -27.61 24.31
C LEU A 28 28.89 -28.73 23.57
N SER A 29 28.66 -29.98 23.93
CA SER A 29 29.23 -31.12 23.20
C SER A 29 28.38 -32.37 23.35
N PHE A 30 28.29 -33.18 22.28
CA PHE A 30 27.69 -34.51 22.33
C PHE A 30 28.75 -35.58 22.58
N GLN A 31 28.41 -36.63 23.35
CA GLN A 31 29.35 -37.71 23.66
C GLN A 31 29.46 -38.72 22.50
N PRO A 32 30.64 -39.31 22.28
CA PRO A 32 30.81 -40.39 21.30
C PRO A 32 30.01 -41.62 21.71
N ARG A 33 29.61 -42.44 20.74
CA ARG A 33 28.90 -43.72 20.95
C ARG A 33 27.60 -43.58 21.75
N THR A 34 26.98 -42.41 21.68
CA THR A 34 25.78 -42.08 22.43
C THR A 34 24.71 -41.60 21.47
N LEU A 35 23.55 -42.25 21.51
CA LEU A 35 22.36 -41.84 20.79
C LEU A 35 21.45 -41.03 21.72
N TYR A 36 21.22 -39.77 21.35
CA TYR A 36 20.30 -38.87 22.03
C TYR A 36 18.94 -38.93 21.36
N GLN A 37 17.91 -39.17 22.15
CA GLN A 37 16.53 -39.15 21.69
C GLN A 37 15.83 -37.91 22.24
N TYR A 38 15.30 -37.09 21.34
CA TYR A 38 14.50 -35.93 21.70
C TYR A 38 13.06 -36.12 21.27
N ARG A 39 12.11 -35.82 22.16
CA ARG A 39 10.71 -35.64 21.77
C ARG A 39 10.55 -34.25 21.16
N TYR A 40 10.08 -34.20 19.93
CA TYR A 40 9.76 -32.97 19.22
C TYR A 40 8.25 -32.81 19.15
N THR A 41 7.75 -31.63 19.52
CA THR A 41 6.36 -31.24 19.30
C THR A 41 6.31 -29.90 18.56
N LEU A 42 5.37 -29.79 17.62
CA LEU A 42 5.12 -28.60 16.82
C LEU A 42 3.63 -28.29 16.92
N HIS A 43 3.31 -27.06 17.30
CA HIS A 43 1.96 -26.51 17.27
C HIS A 43 1.95 -25.29 16.36
N VAL A 44 1.11 -25.30 15.33
CA VAL A 44 0.87 -24.13 14.49
C VAL A 44 -0.60 -23.79 14.50
N GLN A 45 -0.92 -22.53 14.73
CA GLN A 45 -2.28 -22.03 14.77
C GLN A 45 -2.39 -20.75 13.97
N LEU A 46 -3.38 -20.69 13.09
CA LEU A 46 -3.75 -19.48 12.34
C LEU A 46 -5.17 -19.11 12.76
N ASP A 47 -5.36 -17.90 13.26
CA ASP A 47 -6.65 -17.39 13.74
C ASP A 47 -7.01 -16.06 13.10
N HIS A 48 -8.30 -15.83 12.87
CA HIS A 48 -8.81 -14.48 12.59
C HIS A 48 -8.75 -13.61 13.86
N THR A 49 -8.31 -12.36 13.73
CA THR A 49 -8.26 -11.41 14.85
C THR A 49 -9.62 -10.75 15.14
N SER A 50 -10.58 -10.81 14.20
CA SER A 50 -11.90 -10.16 14.28
C SER A 50 -12.95 -10.88 15.11
N THR A 51 -12.70 -12.13 15.54
CA THR A 51 -13.71 -12.98 16.18
C THR A 51 -13.52 -13.02 17.70
N PRO A 52 -14.60 -12.87 18.50
CA PRO A 52 -14.51 -12.88 19.96
C PRO A 52 -14.06 -14.24 20.53
N SER A 53 -14.18 -15.32 19.76
CA SER A 53 -13.47 -16.59 20.00
C SER A 53 -12.45 -16.83 18.89
N PRO A 54 -11.26 -17.39 19.18
CA PRO A 54 -10.28 -17.72 18.16
C PRO A 54 -10.90 -18.73 17.20
N TRP A 55 -11.03 -18.31 15.94
CA TRP A 55 -11.65 -19.08 14.87
C TRP A 55 -10.64 -19.21 13.74
N GLY A 56 -10.28 -20.44 13.39
CA GLY A 56 -9.04 -20.69 12.69
C GLY A 56 -8.65 -22.17 12.61
N THR A 57 -7.44 -22.43 12.12
CA THR A 57 -6.89 -23.78 11.97
C THR A 57 -5.83 -24.06 13.03
N ARG A 58 -5.77 -25.30 13.50
CA ARG A 58 -4.70 -25.79 14.38
C ARG A 58 -4.10 -27.07 13.83
N LEU A 59 -2.78 -27.08 13.78
CA LEU A 59 -1.94 -28.20 13.41
C LEU A 59 -1.06 -28.59 14.59
N GLN A 60 -1.03 -29.87 14.92
CA GLN A 60 -0.13 -30.44 15.90
C GLN A 60 0.68 -31.56 15.24
N ALA A 61 1.99 -31.59 15.44
CA ALA A 61 2.82 -32.71 15.02
C ALA A 61 3.75 -33.12 16.15
N GLU A 62 3.96 -34.42 16.29
CA GLU A 62 4.86 -35.01 17.28
C GLU A 62 5.79 -36.01 16.60
N ALA A 63 7.07 -36.00 16.96
CA ALA A 63 8.05 -36.93 16.44
C ALA A 63 9.13 -37.25 17.47
N LEU A 64 9.89 -38.31 17.23
CA LEU A 64 11.14 -38.62 17.92
C LEU A 64 12.30 -38.23 17.02
N ILE A 65 13.20 -37.40 17.54
CA ILE A 65 14.41 -36.96 16.84
C ILE A 65 15.58 -37.74 17.42
N HIS A 66 16.22 -38.52 16.56
CA HIS A 66 17.45 -39.23 16.88
C HIS A 66 18.64 -38.37 16.47
N LEU A 67 19.51 -38.07 17.43
CA LEU A 67 20.73 -37.30 17.22
C LEU A 67 21.92 -38.09 17.75
N HIS A 68 22.96 -38.23 16.93
CA HIS A 68 24.23 -38.77 17.38
C HIS A 68 25.40 -38.13 16.60
N ARG A 69 26.59 -38.19 17.19
CA ARG A 69 27.82 -37.68 16.59
C ARG A 69 28.48 -38.76 15.74
N LEU A 70 28.72 -38.46 14.47
CA LEU A 70 29.38 -39.36 13.52
C LEU A 70 30.89 -39.16 13.48
N TRP A 71 31.34 -37.92 13.60
CA TRP A 71 32.75 -37.56 13.46
C TRP A 71 33.08 -36.27 14.21
N ARG A 72 34.35 -36.10 14.56
CA ARG A 72 34.88 -34.88 15.19
C ARG A 72 36.29 -34.57 14.69
N ASP A 73 36.52 -33.31 14.34
CA ASP A 73 37.83 -32.79 13.97
C ASP A 73 38.69 -32.40 15.18
N GLN A 74 40.01 -32.28 14.96
CA GLN A 74 40.96 -31.67 15.88
C GLN A 74 40.58 -30.22 16.24
N GLY A 75 39.92 -29.48 15.32
CA GLY A 75 39.40 -28.13 15.52
C GLY A 75 38.09 -28.01 16.32
N ARG A 76 37.61 -29.11 16.94
CA ARG A 76 36.32 -29.21 17.68
C ARG A 76 35.05 -29.08 16.83
N GLU A 77 35.17 -29.18 15.51
CA GLU A 77 34.01 -29.32 14.63
C GLU A 77 33.45 -30.74 14.73
N GLU A 78 32.14 -30.88 14.88
CA GLU A 78 31.44 -32.16 15.02
C GLU A 78 30.47 -32.34 13.86
N LEU A 79 30.44 -33.54 13.26
CA LEU A 79 29.39 -33.92 12.31
C LEU A 79 28.29 -34.67 13.07
N LEU A 80 27.10 -34.09 13.11
CA LEU A 80 25.93 -34.69 13.75
C LEU A 80 24.98 -35.22 12.68
N GLN A 81 24.44 -36.42 12.91
CA GLN A 81 23.35 -36.98 12.12
C GLN A 81 22.04 -36.80 12.88
N VAL A 82 21.05 -36.24 12.20
CA VAL A 82 19.70 -36.00 12.73
C VAL A 82 18.69 -36.78 11.90
N GLN A 83 17.85 -37.58 12.55
CA GLN A 83 16.83 -38.40 11.88
C GLN A 83 15.49 -38.29 12.59
N ILE A 84 14.41 -38.17 11.81
CA ILE A 84 13.03 -38.06 12.31
C ILE A 84 12.39 -39.45 12.29
N HIS A 85 11.84 -39.87 13.42
CA HIS A 85 11.13 -41.13 13.60
C HIS A 85 9.73 -40.88 14.16
N ASN A 86 8.79 -41.78 13.83
CA ASN A 86 7.44 -41.82 14.39
C ASN A 86 6.68 -40.47 14.31
N LEU A 87 6.81 -39.75 13.19
CA LEU A 87 6.08 -38.50 12.98
C LEU A 87 4.58 -38.78 12.92
N LYS A 88 3.83 -38.20 13.85
CA LYS A 88 2.36 -38.19 13.87
C LYS A 88 1.89 -36.75 13.75
N ALA A 89 1.02 -36.49 12.79
CA ALA A 89 0.41 -35.19 12.59
C ALA A 89 -1.10 -35.28 12.85
N GLN A 90 -1.64 -34.26 13.50
CA GLN A 90 -3.05 -34.15 13.85
C GLN A 90 -3.53 -32.75 13.50
N HIS A 91 -4.78 -32.64 13.09
CA HIS A 91 -5.47 -31.35 12.98
C HIS A 91 -6.75 -31.38 13.82
N GLN A 92 -7.19 -30.21 14.24
CA GLN A 92 -8.47 -30.06 14.92
C GLN A 92 -9.51 -29.59 13.88
N PRO A 93 -10.50 -30.43 13.52
CA PRO A 93 -11.62 -29.98 12.70
C PRO A 93 -12.51 -29.01 13.50
N GLU A 94 -13.17 -28.09 12.80
CA GLU A 94 -14.13 -27.18 13.43
C GLU A 94 -15.46 -27.87 13.73
N GLU A 95 -16.05 -27.55 14.89
CA GLU A 95 -17.38 -28.02 15.29
C GLU A 95 -18.50 -27.42 14.42
N GLU A 96 -19.39 -28.27 13.93
CA GLU A 96 -20.74 -27.87 13.54
C GLU A 96 -21.52 -27.46 14.79
N ARG A 97 -22.24 -26.34 14.72
CA ARG A 97 -23.04 -25.78 15.83
C ARG A 97 -24.07 -26.78 16.36
N ASN A 98 -23.70 -27.56 17.37
CA ASN A 98 -24.65 -28.02 18.38
C ASN A 98 -24.19 -27.45 19.73
N GLN A 99 -25.09 -26.68 20.35
CA GLN A 99 -24.90 -26.15 21.70
C GLN A 99 -24.80 -27.34 22.66
N ASP A 100 -23.75 -27.38 23.49
CA ASP A 100 -23.44 -28.36 24.55
C ASP A 100 -22.50 -29.54 24.27
N SER A 101 -21.43 -29.39 23.48
CA SER A 101 -20.34 -30.37 23.48
C SER A 101 -18.94 -29.76 23.58
N SER A 102 -18.10 -30.37 24.42
CA SER A 102 -16.65 -30.16 24.44
C SER A 102 -16.04 -30.42 23.07
N ARG A 103 -15.08 -29.58 22.65
CA ARG A 103 -14.26 -29.71 21.42
C ARG A 103 -14.05 -31.18 21.01
N GLY A 104 -14.50 -31.53 19.81
CA GLY A 104 -14.22 -32.84 19.21
C GLY A 104 -12.72 -33.21 19.25
N PRO A 105 -12.38 -34.51 19.35
CA PRO A 105 -11.00 -34.97 19.46
C PRO A 105 -10.19 -34.63 18.20
N PRO A 106 -8.86 -34.39 18.33
CA PRO A 106 -7.99 -34.14 17.19
C PRO A 106 -7.97 -35.35 16.24
N VAL A 107 -8.01 -35.08 14.93
CA VAL A 107 -8.03 -36.09 13.88
C VAL A 107 -6.61 -36.28 13.34
N GLU A 108 -6.13 -37.52 13.35
CA GLU A 108 -4.82 -37.90 12.81
C GLU A 108 -4.78 -37.81 11.28
N ILE A 109 -3.71 -37.24 10.76
CA ILE A 109 -3.48 -37.04 9.33
C ILE A 109 -2.68 -38.22 8.79
N ALA A 110 -3.25 -38.93 7.83
CA ALA A 110 -2.54 -40.01 7.14
C ALA A 110 -1.45 -39.44 6.22
N LEU A 111 -0.18 -39.80 6.50
CA LEU A 111 0.95 -39.49 5.63
C LEU A 111 1.06 -40.50 4.49
N SER A 112 1.44 -40.07 3.29
CA SER A 112 1.76 -41.00 2.19
C SER A 112 3.02 -41.81 2.50
N GLN A 113 3.15 -42.99 1.91
CA GLN A 113 4.34 -43.85 2.07
C GLN A 113 5.62 -43.13 1.61
N GLU A 114 5.54 -42.37 0.52
CA GLU A 114 6.64 -41.55 -0.01
C GLU A 114 7.08 -40.49 1.01
N ALA A 115 6.12 -39.73 1.57
CA ALA A 115 6.43 -38.72 2.58
C ALA A 115 7.04 -39.32 3.85
N GLN A 116 6.54 -40.48 4.29
CA GLN A 116 7.12 -41.20 5.43
C GLN A 116 8.58 -41.64 5.17
N ALA A 117 8.87 -42.16 3.98
CA ALA A 117 10.21 -42.55 3.59
C ALA A 117 11.16 -41.34 3.53
N GLU A 118 10.72 -40.21 2.95
CA GLU A 118 11.49 -38.97 2.93
C GLU A 118 11.76 -38.44 4.35
N PHE A 119 10.77 -38.39 5.24
CA PHE A 119 10.98 -37.96 6.63
C PHE A 119 12.03 -38.81 7.38
N GLN A 120 12.08 -40.11 7.10
CA GLN A 120 13.05 -41.02 7.70
C GLN A 120 14.47 -40.87 7.13
N GLN A 121 14.67 -40.19 5.99
CA GLN A 121 16.01 -39.92 5.47
C GLN A 121 16.78 -38.99 6.43
N PRO A 122 18.01 -39.34 6.84
CA PRO A 122 18.79 -38.53 7.75
C PRO A 122 19.30 -37.24 7.09
N VAL A 123 19.51 -36.22 7.89
CA VAL A 123 20.26 -35.01 7.52
C VAL A 123 21.47 -34.87 8.40
N PHE A 124 22.49 -34.17 7.89
CA PHE A 124 23.78 -34.04 8.55
C PHE A 124 24.10 -32.57 8.75
N ILE A 125 24.66 -32.23 9.90
CA ILE A 125 25.06 -30.85 10.22
C ILE A 125 26.50 -30.81 10.68
N SER A 126 27.28 -29.91 10.07
CA SER A 126 28.54 -29.47 10.66
C SER A 126 28.21 -28.51 11.79
N TRP A 127 28.58 -28.90 13.00
CA TRP A 127 28.21 -28.21 14.23
C TRP A 127 29.45 -27.91 15.05
N ASN A 128 29.57 -26.67 15.53
CA ASN A 128 30.67 -26.25 16.39
C ASN A 128 30.15 -25.49 17.60
N SER A 129 30.15 -26.16 18.75
CA SER A 129 29.87 -25.58 20.08
C SER A 129 28.57 -24.75 20.14
N GLY A 130 27.52 -25.21 19.44
CA GLY A 130 26.23 -24.54 19.36
C GLY A 130 25.95 -23.80 18.05
N LYS A 131 26.93 -23.67 17.13
CA LYS A 131 26.72 -23.03 15.81
C LYS A 131 26.65 -24.07 14.70
N VAL A 132 25.65 -23.97 13.83
CA VAL A 132 25.56 -24.76 12.59
C VAL A 132 26.38 -24.04 11.52
N LYS A 133 27.40 -24.69 10.97
CA LYS A 133 28.25 -24.15 9.91
C LYS A 133 27.77 -24.55 8.51
N ALA A 134 27.31 -25.79 8.37
CA ALA A 134 26.84 -26.34 7.11
C ALA A 134 25.76 -27.41 7.36
N PHE A 135 24.87 -27.56 6.37
CA PHE A 135 23.76 -28.50 6.38
C PHE A 135 23.81 -29.36 5.12
N TYR A 136 23.62 -30.66 5.28
CA TYR A 136 23.71 -31.62 4.19
C TYR A 136 22.50 -32.56 4.20
N GLY A 137 22.05 -32.92 3.01
CA GLY A 137 20.90 -33.80 2.82
C GLY A 137 20.69 -34.21 1.37
N ASN A 138 19.48 -34.66 1.07
CA ASN A 138 19.07 -35.04 -0.28
C ASN A 138 18.42 -33.84 -0.99
N GLU A 139 18.96 -33.41 -2.12
CA GLU A 139 18.42 -32.29 -2.91
C GLU A 139 17.09 -32.64 -3.59
N ALA A 140 16.86 -33.92 -3.91
CA ALA A 140 15.64 -34.37 -4.58
C ALA A 140 14.42 -34.50 -3.64
N GLU A 141 14.59 -34.22 -2.35
CA GLU A 141 13.53 -34.28 -1.33
C GLU A 141 12.47 -33.19 -1.55
N ASN A 142 11.23 -33.48 -1.13
CA ASN A 142 10.17 -32.47 -1.15
C ASN A 142 10.57 -31.23 -0.33
N ILE A 143 10.44 -30.04 -0.95
CA ILE A 143 10.81 -28.75 -0.36
C ILE A 143 10.16 -28.54 1.03
N LEU A 144 8.89 -28.91 1.21
CA LEU A 144 8.18 -28.74 2.49
C LEU A 144 8.77 -29.65 3.59
N ILE A 145 9.16 -30.88 3.24
CA ILE A 145 9.78 -31.84 4.17
C ILE A 145 11.18 -31.36 4.55
N SER A 146 11.96 -30.99 3.54
CA SER A 146 13.31 -30.47 3.70
C SER A 146 13.31 -29.19 4.57
N ASN A 147 12.34 -28.29 4.39
CA ASN A 147 12.22 -27.10 5.23
C ASN A 147 11.85 -27.45 6.68
N LEU A 148 10.95 -28.40 6.94
CA LEU A 148 10.67 -28.86 8.31
C LEU A 148 11.93 -29.42 9.00
N LYS A 149 12.77 -30.15 8.26
CA LYS A 149 14.08 -30.61 8.74
C LYS A 149 15.01 -29.43 9.07
N ARG A 150 15.09 -28.40 8.23
CA ARG A 150 15.81 -27.14 8.53
C ARG A 150 15.32 -26.48 9.81
N GLY A 151 14.01 -26.44 10.03
CA GLY A 151 13.41 -25.87 11.24
C GLY A 151 13.76 -26.65 12.52
N ILE A 152 13.80 -27.98 12.46
CA ILE A 152 14.26 -28.82 13.58
C ILE A 152 15.76 -28.62 13.84
N VAL A 153 16.57 -28.62 12.78
CA VAL A 153 18.03 -28.38 12.87
C VAL A 153 18.34 -27.01 13.49
N SER A 154 17.55 -25.99 13.14
CA SER A 154 17.71 -24.62 13.65
C SER A 154 17.56 -24.53 15.18
N LEU A 155 16.88 -25.49 15.83
CA LEU A 155 16.79 -25.56 17.29
C LEU A 155 18.11 -25.98 17.96
N PHE A 156 19.06 -26.55 17.23
CA PHE A 156 20.40 -26.87 17.75
C PHE A 156 21.40 -25.71 17.60
N GLN A 157 20.93 -24.57 17.09
CA GLN A 157 21.72 -23.35 16.93
C GLN A 157 21.52 -22.38 18.11
N LEU A 158 22.48 -22.36 19.03
CA LEU A 158 22.49 -21.50 20.20
C LEU A 158 23.90 -21.05 20.62
N GLN A 159 23.97 -19.93 21.33
CA GLN A 159 25.21 -19.41 21.87
C GLN A 159 25.22 -19.48 23.42
N PRO A 160 26.29 -20.02 24.04
CA PRO A 160 26.40 -20.11 25.51
C PRO A 160 26.82 -18.79 26.19
N HIS A 161 26.92 -17.69 25.45
CA HIS A 161 27.36 -16.38 25.93
C HIS A 161 26.37 -15.30 25.51
N ALA A 162 26.11 -14.34 26.40
CA ALA A 162 25.25 -13.19 26.09
C ALA A 162 25.90 -12.29 25.02
N GLY A 163 25.07 -11.73 24.16
CA GLY A 163 25.50 -10.85 23.08
C GLY A 163 24.56 -10.86 21.88
N THR A 164 24.79 -9.93 20.97
CA THR A 164 24.04 -9.80 19.72
C THR A 164 24.92 -10.21 18.55
N THR A 165 24.42 -11.05 17.66
CA THR A 165 25.13 -11.56 16.49
C THR A 165 24.14 -11.75 15.33
N VAL A 166 24.67 -11.89 14.12
CA VAL A 166 23.89 -12.36 12.98
C VAL A 166 24.01 -13.88 12.89
N GLU A 167 22.89 -14.55 12.64
CA GLU A 167 22.80 -16.00 12.49
C GLU A 167 21.99 -16.36 11.24
N GLU A 168 22.41 -17.39 10.53
CA GLU A 168 21.63 -17.99 9.44
C GLU A 168 20.92 -19.24 9.96
N ASP A 169 19.61 -19.31 9.78
CA ASP A 169 18.79 -20.48 10.11
C ASP A 169 17.59 -20.60 9.15
N ALA A 170 16.60 -21.44 9.47
CA ALA A 170 15.43 -21.65 8.61
C ALA A 170 14.69 -20.34 8.23
N SER A 171 14.77 -19.29 9.06
CA SER A 171 14.15 -17.98 8.80
C SER A 171 14.99 -17.05 7.92
N GLY A 172 16.21 -17.44 7.56
CA GLY A 172 17.18 -16.60 6.83
C GLY A 172 18.33 -16.09 7.70
N SER A 173 19.03 -15.07 7.21
CA SER A 173 20.11 -14.42 7.96
C SER A 173 19.56 -13.24 8.76
N CYS A 174 19.50 -13.38 10.09
CA CYS A 174 18.79 -12.47 11.00
C CYS A 174 19.68 -12.00 12.16
N GLN A 175 19.40 -10.82 12.69
CA GLN A 175 19.99 -10.35 13.94
C GLN A 175 19.33 -11.06 15.13
N VAL A 176 20.15 -11.60 16.02
CA VAL A 176 19.75 -12.38 17.18
C VAL A 176 20.44 -11.84 18.44
N THR A 177 19.69 -11.76 19.53
CA THR A 177 20.21 -11.38 20.85
C THR A 177 20.06 -12.53 21.83
N TYR A 178 21.17 -12.88 22.49
CA TYR A 178 21.23 -13.89 23.54
C TYR A 178 21.33 -13.25 24.92
N THR A 179 20.46 -13.70 25.82
CA THR A 179 20.59 -13.46 27.26
C THR A 179 20.82 -14.79 27.96
N VAL A 180 21.83 -14.84 28.82
CA VAL A 180 22.28 -16.09 29.45
C VAL A 180 22.17 -15.96 30.95
N SER A 181 21.49 -16.92 31.56
CA SER A 181 21.44 -17.17 33.00
C SER A 181 22.04 -18.56 33.28
N ASN A 182 22.38 -18.89 34.53
CA ASN A 182 23.17 -20.08 34.90
C ASN A 182 22.83 -21.38 34.14
N HIS A 183 21.54 -21.69 33.91
CA HIS A 183 21.10 -22.89 33.19
C HIS A 183 20.10 -22.62 32.07
N SER A 184 19.79 -21.35 31.80
CA SER A 184 18.81 -20.94 30.79
C SER A 184 19.38 -19.91 29.84
N ILE A 185 19.14 -20.10 28.55
CA ILE A 185 19.53 -19.18 27.50
C ILE A 185 18.25 -18.73 26.81
N THR A 186 18.03 -17.42 26.70
CA THR A 186 16.92 -16.87 25.92
C THR A 186 17.49 -16.20 24.68
N LYS A 187 17.06 -16.71 23.52
CA LYS A 187 17.35 -16.20 22.18
C LYS A 187 16.15 -15.37 21.71
N THR A 188 16.37 -14.10 21.40
CA THR A 188 15.36 -13.24 20.77
C THR A 188 15.82 -12.91 19.36
N LYS A 189 14.98 -13.20 18.36
CA LYS A 189 15.28 -12.97 16.95
C LYS A 189 14.53 -11.74 16.46
N ASP A 190 15.24 -10.78 15.86
CA ASP A 190 14.62 -9.67 15.16
C ASP A 190 14.25 -10.09 13.73
N LEU A 191 13.01 -10.50 13.56
CA LEU A 191 12.48 -10.99 12.29
C LEU A 191 12.40 -9.90 11.19
N LEU A 192 12.40 -8.62 11.55
CA LEU A 192 12.40 -7.52 10.58
C LEU A 192 13.79 -7.25 10.00
N SER A 193 14.84 -7.71 10.69
CA SER A 193 16.24 -7.64 10.21
C SER A 193 16.63 -8.77 9.26
N CYS A 194 15.78 -9.80 9.13
CA CYS A 194 16.09 -11.01 8.37
C CYS A 194 16.23 -10.75 6.87
N SER A 195 17.26 -11.32 6.26
CA SER A 195 17.43 -11.38 4.80
C SER A 195 17.13 -12.79 4.28
N THR A 196 16.22 -12.86 3.31
CA THR A 196 15.80 -14.08 2.62
C THR A 196 15.79 -13.86 1.10
N PRO A 197 15.80 -14.93 0.28
CA PRO A 197 15.58 -14.80 -1.15
C PRO A 197 14.29 -14.02 -1.41
N LYS A 198 14.36 -12.93 -2.20
CA LYS A 198 13.22 -12.04 -2.44
C LYS A 198 12.06 -12.82 -3.08
N SER A 199 11.05 -13.16 -2.28
CA SER A 199 9.81 -13.77 -2.77
C SER A 199 8.62 -12.93 -2.33
N GLY A 200 8.10 -12.14 -3.27
CA GLY A 200 6.91 -11.32 -3.02
C GLY A 200 6.94 -9.96 -3.69
N PHE A 201 5.85 -9.24 -3.50
CA PHE A 201 5.66 -7.88 -3.96
C PHE A 201 4.63 -7.18 -3.07
N THR A 202 4.64 -5.85 -3.07
CA THR A 202 3.69 -5.02 -2.32
C THR A 202 3.37 -3.76 -3.12
N SER A 203 2.19 -3.19 -2.89
CA SER A 203 1.78 -1.88 -3.43
C SER A 203 2.78 -0.78 -3.05
N THR A 204 3.01 0.19 -3.93
CA THR A 204 3.86 1.35 -3.62
C THR A 204 3.30 2.21 -2.50
N ASN A 205 1.98 2.39 -2.49
CA ASN A 205 1.29 3.11 -1.42
C ASN A 205 1.07 2.19 -0.21
N LYS A 206 1.64 2.57 0.93
CA LYS A 206 1.57 1.80 2.19
C LYS A 206 0.16 1.66 2.74
N ILE A 207 -0.75 2.60 2.44
CA ILE A 207 -2.16 2.52 2.84
C ILE A 207 -2.84 1.30 2.19
N PHE A 208 -2.44 0.93 0.98
CA PHE A 208 -2.91 -0.27 0.27
C PHE A 208 -2.03 -1.49 0.52
N GLY A 209 -1.22 -1.47 1.57
CA GLY A 209 -0.30 -2.53 1.97
C GLY A 209 -0.84 -3.40 3.11
N VAL A 210 0.07 -4.22 3.65
CA VAL A 210 -0.15 -5.09 4.79
C VAL A 210 0.78 -4.65 5.92
N GLU A 211 0.22 -4.46 7.12
CA GLU A 211 0.99 -4.30 8.34
C GLU A 211 1.44 -5.66 8.85
N TRP A 212 2.71 -5.77 9.25
CA TRP A 212 3.31 -7.00 9.73
C TRP A 212 4.06 -6.76 11.03
N GLN A 213 3.62 -7.44 12.09
CA GLN A 213 4.23 -7.39 13.42
C GLN A 213 4.68 -8.79 13.83
N PRO A 214 5.97 -9.13 13.62
CA PRO A 214 6.53 -10.42 14.01
C PRO A 214 7.19 -10.39 15.40
N SER A 215 7.17 -11.54 16.09
CA SER A 215 7.97 -11.79 17.29
C SER A 215 8.46 -13.24 17.31
N SER A 216 9.71 -13.46 17.73
CA SER A 216 10.30 -14.80 17.89
C SER A 216 11.21 -14.85 19.11
N THR A 217 10.91 -15.79 20.01
CA THR A 217 11.68 -16.02 21.24
C THR A 217 11.89 -17.51 21.42
N SER A 218 13.12 -17.93 21.74
CA SER A 218 13.44 -19.32 22.05
C SER A 218 14.14 -19.42 23.40
N GLN A 219 13.62 -20.28 24.26
CA GLN A 219 14.15 -20.56 25.59
C GLN A 219 14.82 -21.93 25.59
N TYR A 220 16.10 -21.96 25.96
CA TYR A 220 16.91 -23.17 26.00
C TYR A 220 17.27 -23.47 27.46
N VAL A 221 17.21 -24.76 27.83
CA VAL A 221 17.69 -25.25 29.12
C VAL A 221 18.87 -26.18 28.89
N VAL A 222 20.00 -25.84 29.49
CA VAL A 222 21.27 -26.58 29.34
C VAL A 222 21.73 -27.09 30.69
N LYS A 223 22.02 -28.40 30.77
CA LYS A 223 22.54 -29.06 31.99
C LYS A 223 23.75 -29.90 31.63
N GLY A 224 24.87 -29.68 32.31
CA GLY A 224 26.11 -30.44 32.09
C GLY A 224 26.62 -30.36 30.65
N ASN A 225 26.54 -29.18 30.02
CA ASN A 225 26.94 -28.91 28.63
C ASN A 225 26.14 -29.67 27.55
N LEU A 226 24.98 -30.22 27.93
CA LEU A 226 24.04 -30.87 27.03
C LEU A 226 22.72 -30.10 26.99
N LEU A 227 22.16 -29.97 25.79
CA LEU A 227 20.84 -29.40 25.57
C LEU A 227 19.76 -30.33 26.14
N GLN A 228 19.03 -29.86 27.15
CA GLN A 228 17.94 -30.62 27.79
C GLN A 228 16.60 -30.33 27.12
N SER A 229 16.30 -29.05 26.92
CA SER A 229 15.07 -28.66 26.24
C SER A 229 15.19 -27.33 25.52
N VAL A 230 14.36 -27.16 24.50
CA VAL A 230 14.12 -25.91 23.78
C VAL A 230 12.63 -25.68 23.68
N LEU A 231 12.19 -24.46 23.96
CA LEU A 231 10.85 -23.98 23.66
C LEU A 231 11.00 -22.73 22.79
N ALA A 232 10.65 -22.84 21.50
CA ALA A 232 10.63 -21.73 20.58
C ALA A 232 9.18 -21.32 20.30
N GLU A 233 8.89 -20.04 20.49
CA GLU A 233 7.60 -19.41 20.23
C GLU A 233 7.77 -18.27 19.24
N GLU A 234 7.00 -18.33 18.18
CA GLU A 234 6.98 -17.36 17.09
C GLU A 234 5.53 -16.94 16.82
N SER A 235 5.31 -15.64 16.65
CA SER A 235 4.01 -15.05 16.38
C SER A 235 4.14 -14.01 15.28
N HIS A 236 3.23 -14.03 14.31
CA HIS A 236 3.09 -12.99 13.30
C HIS A 236 1.66 -12.50 13.30
N VAL A 237 1.48 -11.19 13.50
CA VAL A 237 0.20 -10.53 13.26
C VAL A 237 0.31 -9.82 11.93
N VAL A 238 -0.55 -10.21 10.98
CA VAL A 238 -0.63 -9.60 9.65
C VAL A 238 -2.02 -9.05 9.42
N ALA A 239 -2.13 -7.80 8.97
CA ALA A 239 -3.42 -7.19 8.69
C ALA A 239 -3.37 -6.17 7.55
N PRO A 240 -4.45 -6.01 6.76
CA PRO A 240 -4.54 -4.91 5.80
C PRO A 240 -4.47 -3.56 6.52
N ALA A 241 -3.67 -2.62 6.03
CA ALA A 241 -3.48 -1.32 6.68
C ALA A 241 -4.79 -0.50 6.79
N LEU A 242 -5.69 -0.62 5.80
CA LEU A 242 -7.00 0.03 5.86
C LEU A 242 -7.98 -0.58 6.88
N ARG A 243 -7.71 -1.81 7.37
CA ARG A 243 -8.65 -2.55 8.19
C ARG A 243 -7.94 -3.63 9.02
N SER A 244 -7.35 -3.24 10.14
CA SER A 244 -6.63 -4.12 11.06
C SER A 244 -7.52 -5.23 11.63
N ARG A 245 -8.83 -4.96 11.76
CA ARG A 245 -9.82 -5.94 12.22
C ARG A 245 -9.83 -7.23 11.39
N SER A 246 -9.60 -7.14 10.08
CA SER A 246 -9.54 -8.31 9.18
C SER A 246 -8.21 -9.07 9.24
N GLY A 247 -7.37 -8.77 10.23
CA GLY A 247 -6.09 -9.41 10.44
C GLY A 247 -6.14 -10.91 10.74
N ILE A 248 -4.98 -11.53 10.59
CA ILE A 248 -4.73 -12.94 10.85
C ILE A 248 -3.53 -13.02 11.78
N LYS A 249 -3.68 -13.78 12.88
CA LYS A 249 -2.59 -14.12 13.78
C LYS A 249 -2.09 -15.51 13.44
N ILE A 250 -0.81 -15.62 13.12
CA ILE A 250 -0.09 -16.86 12.90
C ILE A 250 0.75 -17.09 14.16
N SER A 251 0.68 -18.28 14.74
CA SER A 251 1.52 -18.67 15.87
C SER A 251 2.14 -20.03 15.60
N SER A 252 3.44 -20.14 15.87
CA SER A 252 4.22 -21.37 15.77
C SER A 252 4.93 -21.60 17.09
N ARG A 253 4.78 -22.80 17.63
CA ARG A 253 5.44 -23.22 18.86
C ARG A 253 6.12 -24.55 18.62
N GLN A 254 7.43 -24.57 18.80
CA GLN A 254 8.25 -25.78 18.74
C GLN A 254 8.77 -26.10 20.14
N GLN A 255 8.77 -27.38 20.49
CA GLN A 255 9.33 -27.85 21.73
C GLN A 255 10.15 -29.10 21.48
N LEU A 256 11.40 -29.08 21.94
CA LEU A 256 12.34 -30.20 21.86
C LEU A 256 12.74 -30.57 23.28
N GLN A 257 12.60 -31.83 23.67
CA GLN A 257 12.92 -32.29 25.03
C GLN A 257 13.68 -33.61 25.00
N LEU A 258 14.80 -33.68 25.72
CA LEU A 258 15.59 -34.91 25.83
C LEU A 258 14.79 -35.98 26.61
N VAL A 259 14.68 -37.17 26.03
CA VAL A 259 14.09 -38.34 26.66
C VAL A 259 15.22 -39.12 27.35
N SER A 260 15.16 -39.27 28.67
CA SER A 260 16.19 -39.93 29.51
C SER A 260 16.33 -41.44 29.25
N PRO A 261 17.48 -42.08 29.58
CA PRO A 261 18.87 -41.68 29.39
C PRO A 261 19.40 -42.12 28.00
N ALA A 262 20.55 -41.57 27.61
CA ALA A 262 21.12 -41.77 26.29
C ALA A 262 21.47 -43.25 26.02
N MET A 263 21.11 -43.74 24.83
CA MET A 263 21.30 -45.13 24.44
C MET A 263 22.68 -45.36 23.82
N PRO A 264 23.19 -46.61 23.80
CA PRO A 264 24.37 -46.95 23.02
C PRO A 264 24.15 -46.59 21.54
N GLY A 265 24.96 -45.67 21.02
CA GLY A 265 24.93 -45.22 19.64
C GLY A 265 25.96 -45.93 18.77
N PRO A 266 25.89 -45.76 17.43
CA PRO A 266 26.89 -46.28 16.51
C PRO A 266 28.29 -45.73 16.81
N ALA A 267 29.31 -46.49 16.41
CA ALA A 267 30.71 -46.06 16.52
C ALA A 267 30.99 -44.88 15.57
N GLU A 268 31.91 -44.00 15.96
CA GLU A 268 32.34 -42.89 15.11
C GLU A 268 33.04 -43.41 13.85
N VAL A 269 32.80 -42.71 12.74
CA VAL A 269 33.40 -43.03 11.44
C VAL A 269 34.82 -42.48 11.42
N SER A 270 35.77 -43.32 10.95
CA SER A 270 37.16 -42.93 10.79
C SER A 270 37.34 -42.22 9.44
N GLY A 271 37.64 -40.92 9.43
CA GLY A 271 37.90 -40.13 8.23
C GLY A 271 38.84 -38.97 8.52
N GLN A 272 39.68 -38.60 7.54
CA GLN A 272 40.69 -37.53 7.67
C GLN A 272 40.09 -36.14 7.46
N SER A 273 39.02 -36.02 6.67
CA SER A 273 38.30 -34.77 6.42
C SER A 273 36.77 -34.96 6.52
N LEU A 274 36.04 -33.85 6.68
CA LEU A 274 34.58 -33.84 6.67
C LEU A 274 34.02 -34.39 5.34
N GLU A 275 34.66 -34.07 4.22
CA GLU A 275 34.27 -34.50 2.87
C GLU A 275 34.41 -36.02 2.71
N ASP A 276 35.50 -36.61 3.22
CA ASP A 276 35.70 -38.07 3.19
C ASP A 276 34.62 -38.81 3.98
N VAL A 277 34.23 -38.28 5.14
CA VAL A 277 33.19 -38.87 6.00
C VAL A 277 31.83 -38.77 5.31
N LEU A 278 31.49 -37.62 4.73
CA LEU A 278 30.23 -37.44 3.99
C LEU A 278 30.17 -38.36 2.76
N ALA A 279 31.26 -38.49 2.00
CA ALA A 279 31.35 -39.37 0.83
C ALA A 279 31.26 -40.87 1.18
N GLY A 280 31.74 -41.25 2.37
CA GLY A 280 31.67 -42.62 2.90
C GLY A 280 30.29 -43.02 3.45
N THR A 281 29.36 -42.08 3.58
CA THR A 281 27.97 -42.38 3.98
C THR A 281 27.17 -42.94 2.80
N ASP A 282 26.38 -43.99 3.01
CA ASP A 282 25.56 -44.63 1.96
C ASP A 282 24.64 -43.65 1.20
N ALA A 283 24.21 -42.58 1.88
CA ALA A 283 23.31 -41.56 1.33
C ALA A 283 23.99 -40.47 0.48
N ARG A 284 25.34 -40.38 0.47
CA ARG A 284 26.14 -39.33 -0.21
C ARG A 284 25.49 -37.93 -0.17
N PRO A 285 25.28 -37.37 1.03
CA PRO A 285 24.52 -36.14 1.22
C PRO A 285 25.23 -34.94 0.57
N GLN A 286 24.45 -34.08 -0.07
CA GLN A 286 24.94 -32.87 -0.73
C GLN A 286 24.77 -31.64 0.17
N PRO A 287 25.62 -30.60 0.02
CA PRO A 287 25.46 -29.35 0.77
C PRO A 287 24.15 -28.65 0.37
N LEU A 288 23.38 -28.27 1.37
CA LEU A 288 22.10 -27.56 1.24
C LEU A 288 22.16 -26.24 1.99
N VAL A 289 21.43 -25.24 1.49
CA VAL A 289 21.28 -23.95 2.17
C VAL A 289 20.42 -24.12 3.43
N MET A 290 20.80 -23.44 4.52
CA MET A 290 20.08 -23.48 5.81
C MET A 290 18.77 -22.70 5.79
N THR A 291 18.71 -21.63 5.00
CA THR A 291 17.50 -20.83 4.77
C THR A 291 16.42 -21.67 4.08
N SER A 292 15.16 -21.51 4.51
CA SER A 292 14.02 -22.21 3.89
C SER A 292 13.82 -21.82 2.42
N LEU A 293 13.58 -22.81 1.56
CA LEU A 293 13.36 -22.59 0.13
C LEU A 293 11.87 -22.31 -0.15
N PRO A 294 11.52 -21.30 -0.96
CA PRO A 294 10.12 -20.91 -1.18
C PRO A 294 9.34 -22.02 -1.88
N PHE A 295 8.18 -22.36 -1.32
CA PHE A 295 7.22 -23.29 -1.92
C PHE A 295 6.06 -22.51 -2.54
N ARG A 296 5.61 -22.95 -3.72
CA ARG A 296 4.43 -22.38 -4.38
C ARG A 296 3.37 -23.45 -4.51
N ARG A 297 2.26 -23.28 -3.78
CA ARG A 297 1.08 -24.13 -3.92
C ARG A 297 0.57 -24.09 -5.37
N VAL A 298 0.54 -25.25 -6.02
CA VAL A 298 -0.03 -25.40 -7.37
C VAL A 298 -1.53 -25.60 -7.21
N CYS A 299 -2.32 -24.74 -7.84
CA CYS A 299 -3.77 -24.90 -7.84
C CYS A 299 -4.18 -25.98 -8.84
N THR A 300 -4.59 -27.14 -8.35
CA THR A 300 -5.01 -28.30 -9.17
C THR A 300 -6.44 -28.16 -9.70
N HIS A 301 -7.30 -27.38 -9.03
CA HIS A 301 -8.71 -27.21 -9.39
C HIS A 301 -9.07 -25.80 -9.90
N CYS A 302 -8.07 -24.96 -10.22
CA CYS A 302 -8.36 -23.64 -10.77
C CYS A 302 -8.84 -23.78 -12.22
N PRO A 303 -9.93 -23.10 -12.61
CA PRO A 303 -10.37 -23.10 -14.00
C PRO A 303 -9.27 -22.52 -14.87
N SER A 304 -8.91 -23.23 -15.95
CA SER A 304 -8.01 -22.67 -16.95
C SER A 304 -8.66 -21.46 -17.62
N LEU A 305 -7.85 -20.51 -18.09
CA LEU A 305 -8.33 -19.36 -18.86
C LEU A 305 -9.26 -19.79 -20.01
N ARG A 306 -8.96 -20.93 -20.66
CA ARG A 306 -9.79 -21.51 -21.74
C ARG A 306 -11.15 -22.02 -21.26
N ALA A 307 -11.21 -22.67 -20.10
CA ALA A 307 -12.46 -23.15 -19.52
C ALA A 307 -13.36 -21.98 -19.10
N PHE A 308 -12.75 -20.94 -18.50
CA PHE A 308 -13.44 -19.72 -18.14
C PHE A 308 -14.01 -19.01 -19.38
N LEU A 309 -13.22 -18.86 -20.45
CA LEU A 309 -13.67 -18.22 -21.69
C LEU A 309 -14.90 -18.89 -22.31
N LYS A 310 -14.93 -20.22 -22.36
CA LYS A 310 -16.10 -20.97 -22.84
C LYS A 310 -17.36 -20.74 -22.00
N ALA A 311 -17.21 -20.57 -20.69
CA ALA A 311 -18.33 -20.27 -19.80
C ALA A 311 -18.80 -18.82 -19.98
N PHE A 312 -17.85 -17.91 -20.18
CA PHE A 312 -18.08 -16.48 -20.32
C PHE A 312 -18.82 -16.14 -21.63
N ASP A 313 -18.41 -16.72 -22.76
CA ASP A 313 -19.10 -16.56 -24.07
C ASP A 313 -20.59 -16.96 -24.00
N ARG A 314 -20.93 -17.92 -23.12
CA ARG A 314 -22.30 -18.41 -22.94
C ARG A 314 -23.16 -17.49 -22.07
N GLN A 315 -22.56 -16.71 -21.18
CA GLN A 315 -23.30 -15.99 -20.13
C GLN A 315 -23.64 -14.53 -20.48
N ARG A 316 -23.14 -13.96 -21.58
CA ARG A 316 -23.33 -12.54 -21.98
C ARG A 316 -23.31 -11.60 -20.77
N VAL A 317 -22.24 -11.69 -19.97
CA VAL A 317 -22.13 -10.97 -18.70
C VAL A 317 -22.17 -9.46 -18.97
N LYS A 318 -23.24 -8.80 -18.49
CA LYS A 318 -23.33 -7.33 -18.52
C LYS A 318 -22.37 -6.78 -17.48
N ILE A 319 -21.30 -6.11 -17.93
CA ILE A 319 -20.28 -5.52 -17.07
C ILE A 319 -20.83 -4.20 -16.52
N ASP A 320 -21.08 -4.17 -15.21
CA ASP A 320 -21.38 -2.94 -14.48
C ASP A 320 -20.22 -2.65 -13.53
N THR A 321 -19.40 -1.65 -13.87
CA THR A 321 -18.21 -1.27 -13.11
C THR A 321 -18.54 -0.83 -11.68
N SER A 322 -19.79 -0.41 -11.41
CA SER A 322 -20.21 0.02 -10.08
C SER A 322 -20.58 -1.14 -9.14
N ARG A 323 -20.60 -2.40 -9.61
CA ARG A 323 -21.04 -3.57 -8.85
C ARG A 323 -19.88 -4.42 -8.33
N VAL A 324 -20.01 -4.89 -7.09
CA VAL A 324 -19.06 -5.80 -6.42
C VAL A 324 -18.84 -7.09 -7.22
N ALA A 325 -19.87 -7.60 -7.91
CA ALA A 325 -19.75 -8.80 -8.74
C ALA A 325 -18.70 -8.63 -9.86
N THR A 326 -18.66 -7.46 -10.49
CA THR A 326 -17.68 -7.13 -11.55
C THR A 326 -16.27 -7.01 -10.97
N ALA A 327 -16.12 -6.35 -9.82
CA ALA A 327 -14.84 -6.23 -9.12
C ALA A 327 -14.26 -7.62 -8.73
N TRP A 328 -15.09 -8.54 -8.23
CA TRP A 328 -14.67 -9.93 -8.00
C TRP A 328 -14.27 -10.67 -9.26
N GLN A 329 -15.01 -10.49 -10.35
CA GLN A 329 -14.65 -11.09 -11.64
C GLN A 329 -13.31 -10.56 -12.13
N PHE A 330 -13.07 -9.26 -11.98
CA PHE A 330 -11.80 -8.61 -12.32
C PHE A 330 -10.62 -9.20 -11.55
N GLN A 331 -10.74 -9.35 -10.23
CA GLN A 331 -9.70 -9.97 -9.39
C GLN A 331 -9.41 -11.42 -9.80
N ARG A 332 -10.46 -12.22 -10.01
CA ARG A 332 -10.33 -13.61 -10.49
C ARG A 332 -9.62 -13.67 -11.84
N PHE A 333 -9.93 -12.74 -12.73
CA PHE A 333 -9.31 -12.67 -14.05
C PHE A 333 -7.81 -12.40 -13.95
N ILE A 334 -7.41 -11.44 -13.12
CA ILE A 334 -5.99 -11.14 -12.84
C ILE A 334 -5.25 -12.39 -12.36
N GLN A 335 -5.82 -13.14 -11.40
CA GLN A 335 -5.18 -14.36 -10.89
C GLN A 335 -5.00 -15.42 -11.98
N MET A 336 -5.97 -15.58 -12.87
CA MET A 336 -5.85 -16.51 -14.02
C MET A 336 -4.82 -16.04 -15.05
N LEU A 337 -4.72 -14.74 -15.30
CA LEU A 337 -3.78 -14.16 -16.26
C LEU A 337 -2.32 -14.21 -15.78
N ARG A 338 -2.07 -14.20 -14.47
CA ARG A 338 -0.69 -14.26 -13.90
C ARG A 338 0.10 -15.48 -14.34
N SER A 339 -0.55 -16.60 -14.61
CA SER A 339 0.08 -17.84 -15.09
C SER A 339 -0.18 -18.12 -16.58
N ALA A 340 -0.87 -17.23 -17.28
CA ALA A 340 -1.22 -17.41 -18.68
C ALA A 340 -0.03 -17.16 -19.62
N LYS A 341 -0.03 -17.84 -20.77
CA LYS A 341 0.99 -17.65 -21.83
C LYS A 341 0.58 -16.49 -22.75
N LYS A 342 1.57 -15.79 -23.32
CA LYS A 342 1.38 -14.67 -24.27
C LYS A 342 0.33 -14.99 -25.35
N ARG A 343 0.45 -16.16 -26.00
CA ARG A 343 -0.48 -16.64 -27.03
C ARG A 343 -1.94 -16.64 -26.56
N ASP A 344 -2.20 -17.20 -25.38
CA ASP A 344 -3.57 -17.37 -24.89
C ASP A 344 -4.17 -16.00 -24.52
N VAL A 345 -3.38 -15.08 -23.96
CA VAL A 345 -3.79 -13.71 -23.65
C VAL A 345 -4.06 -12.89 -24.93
N LEU A 346 -3.19 -12.99 -25.94
CA LEU A 346 -3.38 -12.29 -27.21
C LEU A 346 -4.63 -12.78 -27.95
N GLN A 347 -4.87 -14.09 -27.94
CA GLN A 347 -6.06 -14.69 -28.55
C GLN A 347 -7.35 -14.25 -27.84
N LEU A 348 -7.30 -14.11 -26.52
CA LEU A 348 -8.39 -13.56 -25.71
C LEU A 348 -8.72 -12.12 -26.13
N LEU A 349 -7.72 -11.23 -26.18
CA LEU A 349 -7.93 -9.81 -26.51
C LEU A 349 -8.53 -9.64 -27.91
N ARG A 350 -8.04 -10.39 -28.90
CA ARG A 350 -8.52 -10.32 -30.30
C ARG A 350 -9.93 -10.87 -30.51
N ARG A 351 -10.36 -11.84 -29.71
CA ARG A 351 -11.69 -12.49 -29.85
C ARG A 351 -12.78 -11.82 -29.02
N ALA A 352 -12.41 -10.94 -28.10
CA ALA A 352 -13.36 -10.30 -27.21
C ALA A 352 -14.30 -9.34 -27.98
N PRO A 353 -15.60 -9.32 -27.62
CA PRO A 353 -16.52 -8.28 -28.06
C PRO A 353 -15.99 -6.88 -27.72
N GLU A 354 -16.29 -5.88 -28.55
CA GLU A 354 -15.77 -4.52 -28.39
C GLU A 354 -16.11 -3.92 -27.02
N GLU A 355 -17.31 -4.17 -26.51
CA GLU A 355 -17.77 -3.72 -25.18
C GLU A 355 -16.92 -4.27 -24.02
N MET A 356 -16.30 -5.45 -24.19
CA MET A 356 -15.47 -6.10 -23.16
C MET A 356 -13.99 -5.80 -23.29
N ARG A 357 -13.51 -5.31 -24.44
CA ARG A 357 -12.10 -4.99 -24.65
C ARG A 357 -11.55 -4.06 -23.55
N PRO A 358 -12.26 -2.99 -23.14
CA PRO A 358 -11.86 -2.17 -22.00
C PRO A 358 -11.55 -2.95 -20.72
N PHE A 359 -12.48 -3.79 -20.27
CA PHE A 359 -12.35 -4.58 -19.04
C PHE A 359 -11.16 -5.55 -19.10
N LEU A 360 -10.96 -6.19 -20.26
CA LEU A 360 -9.86 -7.12 -20.46
C LEU A 360 -8.51 -6.41 -20.50
N VAL A 361 -8.43 -5.26 -21.17
CA VAL A 361 -7.21 -4.43 -21.18
C VAL A 361 -6.84 -3.99 -19.78
N GLU A 362 -7.80 -3.47 -18.99
CA GLU A 362 -7.60 -3.10 -17.59
C GLU A 362 -7.04 -4.29 -16.77
N ALA A 363 -7.59 -5.49 -16.96
CA ALA A 363 -7.17 -6.67 -16.21
C ALA A 363 -5.80 -7.21 -16.65
N VAL A 364 -5.49 -7.15 -17.95
CA VAL A 364 -4.18 -7.53 -18.50
C VAL A 364 -3.09 -6.59 -17.99
N VAL A 365 -3.36 -5.28 -17.95
CA VAL A 365 -2.44 -4.28 -17.35
C VAL A 365 -2.25 -4.56 -15.87
N ALA A 366 -3.33 -4.76 -15.11
CA ALA A 366 -3.29 -5.05 -13.68
C ALA A 366 -2.56 -6.36 -13.33
N THR A 367 -2.42 -7.28 -14.29
CA THR A 367 -1.68 -8.53 -14.10
C THR A 367 -0.18 -8.31 -13.95
N GLN A 368 0.38 -7.34 -14.69
CA GLN A 368 1.80 -6.98 -14.68
C GLN A 368 2.76 -8.17 -14.87
N SER A 369 2.35 -9.18 -15.63
CA SER A 369 3.24 -10.29 -16.01
C SER A 369 3.89 -9.99 -17.36
N VAL A 370 5.12 -10.48 -17.56
CA VAL A 370 5.85 -10.32 -18.82
C VAL A 370 5.05 -10.84 -20.01
N ALA A 371 4.38 -11.99 -19.86
CA ALA A 371 3.55 -12.58 -20.91
C ALA A 371 2.31 -11.72 -21.24
N SER A 372 1.66 -11.14 -20.24
CA SER A 372 0.50 -10.27 -20.42
C SER A 372 0.87 -8.95 -21.09
N LEU A 373 1.95 -8.30 -20.65
CA LEU A 373 2.43 -7.04 -21.23
C LEU A 373 2.91 -7.24 -22.67
N ALA A 374 3.62 -8.33 -22.96
CA ALA A 374 4.02 -8.65 -24.33
C ALA A 374 2.83 -8.94 -25.25
N ALA A 375 1.77 -9.59 -24.75
CA ALA A 375 0.54 -9.79 -25.51
C ALA A 375 -0.19 -8.47 -25.77
N LEU A 376 -0.18 -7.56 -24.79
CA LEU A 376 -0.80 -6.25 -24.90
C LEU A 376 -0.07 -5.36 -25.91
N SER A 377 1.27 -5.40 -25.93
CA SER A 377 2.10 -4.69 -26.92
C SER A 377 1.81 -5.11 -28.36
N ASP A 378 1.54 -6.40 -28.60
CA ASP A 378 1.17 -6.94 -29.92
C ASP A 378 -0.30 -6.63 -30.31
N PHE A 379 -1.13 -6.28 -29.33
CA PHE A 379 -2.56 -6.04 -29.51
C PHE A 379 -2.86 -4.55 -29.71
N LEU A 380 -2.28 -3.67 -28.88
CA LEU A 380 -2.57 -2.24 -28.90
C LEU A 380 -1.71 -1.51 -29.93
N ASP A 381 -2.37 -0.95 -30.94
CA ASP A 381 -1.82 0.02 -31.87
C ASP A 381 -2.50 1.36 -31.61
N PHE A 382 -1.75 2.34 -31.07
CA PHE A 382 -2.31 3.62 -30.64
C PHE A 382 -2.85 4.44 -31.81
N SER A 383 -2.37 4.17 -33.02
CA SER A 383 -2.78 4.87 -34.24
C SER A 383 -4.06 4.28 -34.85
N LYS A 384 -4.45 3.04 -34.48
CA LYS A 384 -5.60 2.33 -35.08
C LYS A 384 -6.74 2.05 -34.11
N GLU A 385 -6.44 1.83 -32.84
CA GLU A 385 -7.47 1.49 -31.85
C GLU A 385 -8.32 2.70 -31.47
N PRO A 386 -9.58 2.50 -31.03
CA PRO A 386 -10.43 3.59 -30.57
C PRO A 386 -9.76 4.38 -29.44
N LYS A 387 -9.83 5.72 -29.51
CA LYS A 387 -9.26 6.62 -28.49
C LYS A 387 -9.64 6.21 -27.05
N SER A 388 -10.91 5.85 -26.85
CA SER A 388 -11.44 5.42 -25.56
C SER A 388 -10.79 4.15 -25.00
N LEU A 389 -10.34 3.23 -25.86
CA LEU A 389 -9.64 2.02 -25.44
C LEU A 389 -8.19 2.34 -25.04
N VAL A 390 -7.52 3.20 -25.81
CA VAL A 390 -6.15 3.63 -25.54
C VAL A 390 -6.06 4.46 -24.25
N GLU A 391 -6.98 5.39 -24.04
CA GLU A 391 -7.04 6.16 -22.78
C GLU A 391 -7.26 5.24 -21.57
N LYS A 392 -8.13 4.22 -21.68
CA LYS A 392 -8.31 3.24 -20.61
C LYS A 392 -7.06 2.43 -20.32
N PHE A 393 -6.32 2.03 -21.34
CA PHE A 393 -5.01 1.41 -21.16
C PHE A 393 -4.05 2.33 -20.39
N LEU A 394 -3.94 3.60 -20.81
CA LEU A 394 -3.03 4.57 -20.20
C LEU A 394 -3.40 4.88 -18.75
N TYR A 395 -4.68 5.04 -18.44
CA TYR A 395 -5.15 5.22 -17.07
C TYR A 395 -4.91 3.98 -16.21
N ALA A 396 -5.24 2.78 -16.71
CA ALA A 396 -4.94 1.53 -15.99
C ALA A 396 -3.44 1.39 -15.69
N ALA A 397 -2.57 1.81 -16.61
CA ALA A 397 -1.14 1.84 -16.40
C ALA A 397 -0.74 2.89 -15.35
N ALA A 398 -1.25 4.12 -15.46
CA ALA A 398 -0.98 5.20 -14.52
C ALA A 398 -1.40 4.86 -13.09
N PHE A 399 -2.51 4.14 -12.90
CA PHE A 399 -3.01 3.70 -11.59
C PHE A 399 -2.40 2.39 -11.08
N SER A 400 -1.57 1.73 -11.87
CA SER A 400 -0.92 0.47 -11.51
C SER A 400 -0.27 0.54 -10.10
N PRO A 401 -0.58 -0.39 -9.18
CA PRO A 401 -0.12 -0.31 -7.79
C PRO A 401 1.35 -0.72 -7.63
N ARG A 402 1.91 -1.44 -8.61
CA ARG A 402 3.32 -1.86 -8.68
C ARG A 402 3.79 -1.95 -10.15
N PRO A 403 3.96 -0.82 -10.85
CA PRO A 403 4.39 -0.87 -12.25
C PRO A 403 5.75 -1.54 -12.42
N SER A 404 6.00 -2.12 -13.59
CA SER A 404 7.27 -2.73 -13.98
C SER A 404 7.98 -1.90 -15.06
N GLY A 405 9.29 -2.13 -15.25
CA GLY A 405 10.06 -1.47 -16.29
C GLY A 405 9.54 -1.78 -17.70
N GLU A 406 9.03 -2.99 -17.92
CA GLU A 406 8.44 -3.42 -19.19
C GLU A 406 7.15 -2.67 -19.52
N LEU A 407 6.32 -2.35 -18.51
CA LEU A 407 5.12 -1.54 -18.73
C LEU A 407 5.50 -0.11 -19.16
N LEU A 408 6.51 0.48 -18.51
CA LEU A 408 7.03 1.79 -18.90
C LEU A 408 7.63 1.77 -20.31
N HIS A 409 8.42 0.73 -20.63
CA HIS A 409 9.00 0.54 -21.95
C HIS A 409 7.93 0.51 -23.05
N LEU A 410 6.86 -0.28 -22.84
CA LEU A 410 5.75 -0.39 -23.78
C LEU A 410 5.13 0.97 -24.06
N ILE A 411 4.85 1.78 -23.03
CA ILE A 411 4.24 3.10 -23.23
C ILE A 411 5.20 4.05 -23.97
N LEU A 412 6.48 4.08 -23.59
CA LEU A 412 7.46 4.94 -24.25
C LEU A 412 7.58 4.61 -25.75
N ASP A 413 7.65 3.33 -26.10
CA ASP A 413 7.72 2.92 -27.51
C ASP A 413 6.46 3.28 -28.29
N LYS A 414 5.29 3.18 -27.66
CA LYS A 414 4.01 3.58 -28.28
C LYS A 414 3.85 5.09 -28.42
N LEU A 415 4.49 5.87 -27.55
CA LEU A 415 4.48 7.34 -27.64
C LEU A 415 5.40 7.88 -28.73
N ASP A 416 6.39 7.10 -29.16
CA ASP A 416 7.29 7.45 -30.27
C ASP A 416 6.64 7.23 -31.66
N GLU A 417 5.40 6.72 -31.74
CA GLU A 417 4.65 6.53 -32.99
C GLU A 417 4.21 7.88 -33.61
N THR A 418 4.36 8.05 -34.93
CA THR A 418 4.28 9.36 -35.61
C THR A 418 2.86 9.92 -35.82
N GLN A 419 1.79 9.25 -35.39
CA GLN A 419 0.40 9.62 -35.70
C GLN A 419 -0.56 9.53 -34.50
N LEU A 420 -0.13 10.01 -33.33
CA LEU A 420 -0.97 10.04 -32.14
C LEU A 420 -1.90 11.25 -32.13
N SER A 421 -3.13 11.08 -31.63
CA SER A 421 -3.98 12.23 -31.35
C SER A 421 -3.41 13.02 -30.15
N PRO A 422 -3.61 14.35 -30.09
CA PRO A 422 -3.11 15.17 -28.99
C PRO A 422 -3.57 14.63 -27.63
N GLU A 423 -4.84 14.26 -27.51
CA GLU A 423 -5.43 13.77 -26.26
C GLU A 423 -4.76 12.47 -25.76
N THR A 424 -4.46 11.55 -26.68
CA THR A 424 -3.78 10.28 -26.39
C THR A 424 -2.33 10.53 -25.99
N TRP A 425 -1.63 11.40 -26.71
CA TRP A 425 -0.26 11.77 -26.38
C TRP A 425 -0.15 12.41 -25.00
N GLU A 426 -1.03 13.37 -24.70
CA GLU A 426 -1.07 14.07 -23.41
C GLU A 426 -1.30 13.10 -22.25
N THR A 427 -2.29 12.21 -22.39
CA THR A 427 -2.59 11.17 -21.39
C THR A 427 -1.39 10.25 -21.19
N GLY A 428 -0.68 9.92 -22.27
CA GLY A 428 0.51 9.08 -22.23
C GLY A 428 1.67 9.72 -21.49
N VAL A 429 1.95 11.00 -21.74
CA VAL A 429 3.01 11.75 -21.04
C VAL A 429 2.71 11.84 -19.54
N VAL A 430 1.45 12.11 -19.18
CA VAL A 430 0.98 12.13 -17.78
C VAL A 430 1.13 10.74 -17.12
N ALA A 431 0.83 9.66 -17.85
CA ALA A 431 1.01 8.29 -17.37
C ALA A 431 2.48 7.91 -17.18
N VAL A 432 3.38 8.31 -18.10
CA VAL A 432 4.84 8.12 -17.96
C VAL A 432 5.34 8.76 -16.66
N GLY A 433 4.90 9.98 -16.33
CA GLY A 433 5.21 10.64 -15.07
C GLY A 433 4.85 9.79 -13.84
N SER A 434 3.63 9.24 -13.82
CA SER A 434 3.18 8.37 -12.72
C SER A 434 4.02 7.09 -12.59
N LEU A 435 4.31 6.44 -13.72
CA LEU A 435 5.10 5.20 -13.74
C LEU A 435 6.54 5.43 -13.25
N VAL A 436 7.19 6.50 -13.72
CA VAL A 436 8.53 6.90 -13.29
C VAL A 436 8.55 7.14 -11.78
N GLY A 437 7.62 7.94 -11.26
CA GLY A 437 7.54 8.22 -9.82
C GLY A 437 7.38 6.95 -8.99
N LYS A 438 6.46 6.07 -9.39
CA LYS A 438 6.22 4.78 -8.69
C LYS A 438 7.41 3.82 -8.79
N LEU A 439 8.11 3.74 -9.91
CA LEU A 439 9.32 2.92 -10.06
C LEU A 439 10.46 3.45 -9.17
N CYS A 440 10.65 4.77 -9.09
CA CYS A 440 11.62 5.36 -8.18
C CYS A 440 11.26 5.12 -6.70
N GLN A 441 9.97 5.19 -6.32
CA GLN A 441 9.51 4.81 -4.97
C GLN A 441 9.80 3.34 -4.63
N GLN A 442 9.80 2.44 -5.63
CA GLN A 442 10.21 1.04 -5.48
C GLN A 442 11.73 0.82 -5.45
N LYS A 443 12.54 1.90 -5.43
CA LYS A 443 14.01 1.87 -5.53
C LYS A 443 14.52 1.32 -6.87
N LEU A 444 13.76 1.52 -7.94
CA LEU A 444 14.11 1.12 -9.31
C LEU A 444 14.44 2.31 -10.21
N CYS A 445 14.83 3.45 -9.62
CA CYS A 445 15.12 4.68 -10.35
C CYS A 445 16.31 4.56 -11.30
N GLY A 446 17.32 3.74 -10.96
CA GLY A 446 18.52 3.51 -11.79
C GLY A 446 18.34 2.52 -12.94
N LEU A 447 17.10 2.17 -13.32
CA LEU A 447 16.85 1.40 -14.53
C LEU A 447 16.96 2.31 -15.76
N GLN A 448 17.65 1.86 -16.81
CA GLN A 448 17.82 2.64 -18.05
C GLN A 448 16.48 3.09 -18.67
N VAL A 449 15.42 2.27 -18.57
CA VAL A 449 14.09 2.64 -19.06
C VAL A 449 13.46 3.78 -18.25
N VAL A 450 13.75 3.85 -16.94
CA VAL A 450 13.27 4.94 -16.07
C VAL A 450 14.02 6.22 -16.40
N GLU A 451 15.34 6.14 -16.57
CA GLU A 451 16.16 7.27 -17.04
C GLU A 451 15.69 7.79 -18.41
N ARG A 452 15.40 6.90 -19.36
CA ARG A 452 14.78 7.25 -20.66
C ARG A 452 13.45 7.99 -20.45
N GLY A 453 12.58 7.51 -19.55
CA GLY A 453 11.31 8.16 -19.25
C GLY A 453 11.46 9.56 -18.67
N VAL A 454 12.39 9.75 -17.72
CA VAL A 454 12.72 11.07 -17.15
C VAL A 454 13.25 12.01 -18.24
N GLU A 455 14.20 11.55 -19.05
CA GLU A 455 14.79 12.36 -20.12
C GLU A 455 13.77 12.69 -21.22
N THR A 456 12.83 11.80 -21.53
CA THR A 456 11.72 12.09 -22.46
C THR A 456 10.86 13.25 -21.94
N ILE A 457 10.51 13.28 -20.65
CA ILE A 457 9.74 14.39 -20.06
C ILE A 457 10.56 15.68 -20.08
N LEU A 458 11.83 15.65 -19.62
CA LEU A 458 12.67 16.84 -19.51
C LEU A 458 13.05 17.44 -20.87
N ARG A 459 13.43 16.60 -21.84
CA ARG A 459 13.73 17.04 -23.21
C ARG A 459 12.49 17.58 -23.90
N GLY A 460 11.35 16.93 -23.69
CA GLY A 460 10.06 17.41 -24.15
C GLY A 460 9.72 18.79 -23.61
N LEU A 461 9.87 18.99 -22.30
CA LEU A 461 9.65 20.29 -21.64
C LEU A 461 10.58 21.39 -22.20
N ARG A 462 11.86 21.08 -22.44
CA ARG A 462 12.83 22.03 -23.02
C ARG A 462 12.52 22.41 -24.48
N GLY A 463 11.92 21.49 -25.24
CA GLY A 463 11.60 21.69 -26.66
C GLY A 463 10.17 22.16 -26.93
N ALA A 464 9.33 22.30 -25.91
CA ALA A 464 7.94 22.73 -26.07
C ALA A 464 7.83 24.25 -26.17
N GLU A 465 7.38 24.75 -27.32
CA GLU A 465 7.14 26.18 -27.55
C GLU A 465 5.70 26.59 -27.17
N GLU A 466 4.74 25.67 -27.30
CA GLU A 466 3.32 25.92 -27.01
C GLU A 466 3.02 25.73 -25.52
N GLU A 467 2.37 26.72 -24.88
CA GLU A 467 2.02 26.66 -23.45
C GLU A 467 1.24 25.40 -23.03
N PRO A 468 0.23 24.91 -23.79
CA PRO A 468 -0.48 23.68 -23.43
C PRO A 468 0.45 22.47 -23.34
N LYS A 469 1.43 22.34 -24.24
CA LYS A 469 2.42 21.24 -24.21
C LYS A 469 3.33 21.37 -22.99
N VAL A 470 3.78 22.58 -22.66
CA VAL A 470 4.57 22.86 -21.44
C VAL A 470 3.80 22.42 -20.19
N VAL A 471 2.51 22.78 -20.09
CA VAL A 471 1.65 22.38 -18.96
C VAL A 471 1.61 20.87 -18.80
N ILE A 472 1.42 20.10 -19.88
CA ILE A 472 1.35 18.63 -19.82
C ILE A 472 2.64 18.00 -19.29
N TYR A 473 3.81 18.51 -19.70
CA TYR A 473 5.08 18.05 -19.15
C TYR A 473 5.25 18.40 -17.67
N LEU A 474 4.79 19.58 -17.24
CA LEU A 474 4.79 19.95 -15.81
C LEU A 474 3.86 19.06 -14.98
N LEU A 475 2.69 18.68 -15.52
CA LEU A 475 1.81 17.70 -14.87
C LEU A 475 2.48 16.32 -14.74
N ALA A 476 3.21 15.88 -15.77
CA ALA A 476 3.98 14.64 -15.73
C ALA A 476 5.10 14.70 -14.68
N LEU A 477 5.83 15.82 -14.57
CA LEU A 477 6.80 16.04 -13.49
C LEU A 477 6.14 16.04 -12.10
N GLY A 478 4.95 16.63 -11.98
CA GLY A 478 4.13 16.60 -10.77
C GLY A 478 3.67 15.18 -10.39
N ASN A 479 3.41 14.31 -11.36
CA ASN A 479 3.15 12.88 -11.12
C ASN A 479 4.41 12.11 -10.73
N ALA A 480 5.57 12.46 -11.31
CA ALA A 480 6.84 11.78 -11.05
C ALA A 480 7.43 12.11 -9.68
N MET A 481 7.21 13.34 -9.19
CA MET A 481 7.65 13.82 -7.86
C MET A 481 9.14 13.55 -7.57
N LEU A 482 9.99 13.72 -8.58
CA LEU A 482 11.43 13.50 -8.45
C LEU A 482 12.11 14.73 -7.82
N PRO A 483 12.87 14.61 -6.72
CA PRO A 483 13.51 15.77 -6.09
C PRO A 483 14.45 16.55 -7.01
N GLU A 484 15.05 15.86 -7.98
CA GLU A 484 15.96 16.42 -8.97
C GLU A 484 15.28 17.41 -9.95
N THR A 485 13.95 17.34 -10.10
CA THR A 485 13.18 18.20 -11.02
C THR A 485 12.66 19.47 -10.36
N ILE A 486 12.81 19.61 -9.03
CA ILE A 486 12.40 20.79 -8.27
C ILE A 486 13.02 22.08 -8.82
N PRO A 487 14.32 22.16 -9.16
CA PRO A 487 14.88 23.37 -9.75
C PRO A 487 14.13 23.82 -11.00
N THR A 488 13.88 22.89 -11.94
CA THR A 488 13.12 23.15 -13.16
C THR A 488 11.70 23.64 -12.88
N LEU A 489 11.01 23.02 -11.92
CA LEU A 489 9.68 23.45 -11.50
C LEU A 489 9.69 24.87 -10.90
N LEU A 490 10.70 25.21 -10.11
CA LEU A 490 10.83 26.55 -9.54
C LEU A 490 11.06 27.62 -10.60
N ASP A 491 11.85 27.33 -11.62
CA ASP A 491 12.11 28.28 -12.72
C ASP A 491 10.81 28.58 -13.48
N HIS A 492 10.03 27.55 -13.83
CA HIS A 492 8.73 27.73 -14.47
C HIS A 492 7.67 28.38 -13.55
N ALA A 493 7.71 28.12 -12.25
CA ALA A 493 6.80 28.74 -11.28
C ALA A 493 7.13 30.22 -11.02
N GLU A 494 8.41 30.62 -11.07
CA GLU A 494 8.79 32.01 -10.80
C GLU A 494 8.69 32.88 -12.05
N ASP A 495 9.10 32.37 -13.21
CA ASP A 495 9.30 33.18 -14.42
C ASP A 495 8.31 32.88 -15.56
N GLY A 496 7.63 31.72 -15.57
CA GLY A 496 6.75 31.28 -16.68
C GLY A 496 5.44 32.09 -16.85
N PRO A 497 4.74 31.94 -17.98
CA PRO A 497 3.38 32.49 -18.19
C PRO A 497 2.37 32.02 -17.13
N THR A 498 1.17 32.59 -17.11
CA THR A 498 0.16 32.34 -16.07
C THR A 498 -0.20 30.85 -15.94
N ALA A 499 -0.56 30.18 -17.04
CA ALA A 499 -0.93 28.76 -17.03
C ALA A 499 0.26 27.86 -16.63
N VAL A 500 1.46 28.18 -17.12
CA VAL A 500 2.71 27.48 -16.80
C VAL A 500 3.07 27.64 -15.32
N THR A 501 2.92 28.84 -14.77
CA THR A 501 3.16 29.14 -13.35
C THR A 501 2.19 28.36 -12.47
N ALA A 502 0.90 28.32 -12.84
CA ALA A 502 -0.11 27.56 -12.11
C ALA A 502 0.21 26.06 -12.11
N ALA A 503 0.54 25.50 -13.28
CA ALA A 503 0.89 24.09 -13.42
C ALA A 503 2.15 23.72 -12.61
N ALA A 504 3.20 24.54 -12.67
CA ALA A 504 4.44 24.32 -11.93
C ALA A 504 4.24 24.44 -10.41
N THR A 505 3.45 25.41 -9.95
CA THR A 505 3.11 25.59 -8.54
C THR A 505 2.26 24.43 -8.02
N SER A 506 1.28 23.99 -8.80
CA SER A 506 0.46 22.79 -8.49
C SER A 506 1.32 21.53 -8.43
N ALA A 507 2.27 21.35 -9.35
CA ALA A 507 3.22 20.23 -9.30
C ALA A 507 4.07 20.26 -8.02
N LEU A 508 4.55 21.43 -7.58
CA LEU A 508 5.29 21.59 -6.33
C LEU A 508 4.46 21.27 -5.10
N GLN A 509 3.16 21.58 -5.10
CA GLN A 509 2.24 21.28 -3.99
C GLN A 509 2.12 19.78 -3.68
N ARG A 510 2.46 18.92 -4.65
CA ARG A 510 2.33 17.46 -4.53
C ARG A 510 3.55 16.80 -3.89
N PHE A 511 4.68 17.49 -3.82
CA PHE A 511 5.89 16.93 -3.21
C PHE A 511 5.69 16.70 -1.72
N PRO A 512 6.21 15.57 -1.19
CA PRO A 512 6.13 15.32 0.24
C PRO A 512 6.99 16.33 1.00
N VAL A 513 6.57 16.60 2.24
CA VAL A 513 7.14 17.62 3.12
C VAL A 513 8.68 17.65 3.18
N PRO A 514 9.43 16.52 3.21
CA PRO A 514 10.89 16.53 3.23
C PRO A 514 11.56 17.19 2.01
N HIS A 515 10.85 17.29 0.88
CA HIS A 515 11.36 17.88 -0.36
C HIS A 515 11.00 19.38 -0.50
N ILE A 516 10.10 19.90 0.33
CA ILE A 516 9.77 21.33 0.38
C ILE A 516 10.82 22.09 1.20
N SER A 517 11.98 22.31 0.57
CA SER A 517 13.14 22.95 1.17
C SER A 517 12.96 24.45 1.41
N SER A 518 13.91 25.06 2.14
CA SER A 518 13.96 26.52 2.33
C SER A 518 14.07 27.30 1.01
N LYS A 519 14.67 26.69 -0.04
CA LYS A 519 14.72 27.27 -1.40
C LYS A 519 13.33 27.35 -2.00
N VAL A 520 12.55 26.28 -1.93
CA VAL A 520 11.16 26.24 -2.41
C VAL A 520 10.32 27.31 -1.69
N LYS A 521 10.37 27.32 -0.35
CA LYS A 521 9.65 28.32 0.46
C LYS A 521 10.03 29.76 0.11
N ARG A 522 11.30 30.03 -0.20
CA ARG A 522 11.75 31.37 -0.62
C ARG A 522 11.12 31.81 -1.94
N VAL A 523 10.94 30.90 -2.90
CA VAL A 523 10.26 31.21 -4.16
C VAL A 523 8.76 31.38 -3.91
N MET A 524 8.12 30.50 -3.13
CA MET A 524 6.69 30.64 -2.80
C MET A 524 6.37 31.96 -2.11
N ARG A 525 7.24 32.45 -1.21
CA ARG A 525 7.10 33.81 -0.63
C ARG A 525 7.14 34.91 -1.68
N ARG A 526 8.04 34.80 -2.67
CA ARG A 526 8.17 35.79 -3.75
C ARG A 526 6.94 35.80 -4.66
N ILE A 527 6.40 34.62 -4.96
CA ILE A 527 5.14 34.45 -5.72
C ILE A 527 3.98 35.05 -4.93
N PHE A 528 3.78 34.64 -3.68
CA PHE A 528 2.68 35.09 -2.83
C PHE A 528 2.66 36.61 -2.65
N HIS A 529 3.81 37.21 -2.35
CA HIS A 529 3.98 38.66 -2.14
C HIS A 529 4.31 39.44 -3.42
N GLN A 530 4.20 38.82 -4.60
CA GLN A 530 4.40 39.45 -5.92
C GLN A 530 5.70 40.30 -6.01
N LYS A 531 6.81 39.80 -5.46
CA LYS A 531 8.06 40.57 -5.33
C LYS A 531 8.85 40.76 -6.63
N ARG A 532 8.56 39.96 -7.66
CA ARG A 532 9.25 39.99 -8.96
C ARG A 532 8.35 40.48 -10.09
N LYS A 533 7.14 39.93 -10.16
CA LYS A 533 6.10 40.26 -11.14
C LYS A 533 4.72 40.09 -10.52
N SER A 534 3.69 40.53 -11.24
CA SER A 534 2.32 40.15 -10.91
C SER A 534 2.14 38.65 -11.16
N TYR A 535 1.41 38.01 -10.25
CA TYR A 535 1.04 36.60 -10.31
C TYR A 535 -0.48 36.49 -10.15
N ASP A 536 -1.10 35.57 -10.89
CA ASP A 536 -2.52 35.27 -10.79
C ASP A 536 -2.92 34.89 -9.35
N LYS A 537 -4.14 35.27 -8.98
CA LYS A 537 -4.70 35.10 -7.63
C LYS A 537 -4.66 33.64 -7.19
N THR A 538 -4.99 32.69 -8.06
CA THR A 538 -4.97 31.25 -7.74
C THR A 538 -3.55 30.74 -7.50
N CYS A 539 -2.56 31.26 -8.23
CA CYS A 539 -1.15 30.92 -8.03
C CYS A 539 -0.62 31.42 -6.69
N ARG A 540 -0.97 32.66 -6.31
CA ARG A 540 -0.62 33.22 -4.99
C ARG A 540 -1.23 32.41 -3.86
N LEU A 541 -2.50 32.00 -3.99
CA LEU A 541 -3.17 31.15 -3.01
C LEU A 541 -2.49 29.78 -2.90
N ALA A 542 -2.18 29.13 -4.02
CA ALA A 542 -1.44 27.85 -4.01
C ALA A 542 -0.06 27.99 -3.36
N ALA A 543 0.66 29.09 -3.59
CA ALA A 543 1.93 29.37 -2.94
C ALA A 543 1.78 29.56 -1.42
N ALA A 544 0.70 30.20 -0.96
CA ALA A 544 0.38 30.32 0.46
C ALA A 544 0.07 28.94 1.08
N GLU A 545 -0.72 28.10 0.42
CA GLU A 545 -1.00 26.73 0.88
C GLU A 545 0.28 25.91 1.02
N ILE A 546 1.21 25.97 0.05
CA ILE A 546 2.51 25.30 0.15
C ILE A 546 3.28 25.77 1.39
N LEU A 547 3.23 27.06 1.72
CA LEU A 547 3.90 27.60 2.91
C LEU A 547 3.23 27.11 4.21
N LEU A 548 1.90 27.05 4.25
CA LEU A 548 1.11 26.64 5.43
C LEU A 548 1.18 25.13 5.70
N ASP A 549 1.17 24.31 4.65
CA ASP A 549 1.03 22.85 4.78
C ASP A 549 2.37 22.14 5.06
N ASN A 550 3.51 22.79 4.83
CA ASN A 550 4.82 22.15 4.83
C ASN A 550 5.76 22.68 5.92
N HIS A 551 5.47 22.41 7.20
CA HIS A 551 6.22 22.94 8.37
C HIS A 551 6.42 24.46 8.29
N PRO A 552 5.35 25.27 8.46
CA PRO A 552 5.43 26.72 8.31
C PRO A 552 6.38 27.33 9.33
N LEU A 553 7.04 28.43 8.96
CA LEU A 553 7.71 29.28 9.95
C LEU A 553 6.69 30.24 10.58
N PRO A 554 6.86 30.66 11.85
CA PRO A 554 5.96 31.64 12.44
C PRO A 554 5.82 32.93 11.61
N MET A 555 6.94 33.41 11.06
CA MET A 555 6.93 34.58 10.17
C MET A 555 6.19 34.35 8.85
N ASP A 556 6.13 33.12 8.34
CA ASP A 556 5.35 32.83 7.12
C ASP A 556 3.86 33.03 7.40
N VAL A 557 3.38 32.51 8.54
CA VAL A 557 1.97 32.66 8.96
C VAL A 557 1.65 34.13 9.25
N ILE A 558 2.51 34.84 9.98
CA ILE A 558 2.30 36.27 10.28
C ILE A 558 2.23 37.09 8.99
N ASN A 559 3.16 36.89 8.05
CA ASN A 559 3.19 37.63 6.80
C ASN A 559 1.98 37.32 5.91
N ILE A 560 1.51 36.06 5.88
CA ILE A 560 0.28 35.68 5.17
C ILE A 560 -0.92 36.39 5.78
N LEU A 561 -1.04 36.40 7.12
CA LEU A 561 -2.13 37.09 7.79
C LEU A 561 -2.07 38.59 7.48
N LEU A 562 -0.95 39.26 7.72
CA LEU A 562 -0.83 40.70 7.46
C LEU A 562 -1.16 41.08 6.00
N ALA A 563 -0.79 40.24 5.03
CA ALA A 563 -1.12 40.45 3.63
C ALA A 563 -2.63 40.50 3.37
N THR A 564 -3.47 39.83 4.16
CA THR A 564 -4.94 39.84 3.99
C THR A 564 -5.57 41.23 4.19
N SER A 565 -4.85 42.19 4.77
CA SER A 565 -5.29 43.59 4.88
C SER A 565 -5.12 44.38 3.59
N GLU A 566 -4.21 43.96 2.71
CA GLU A 566 -3.86 44.61 1.44
C GLU A 566 -4.37 43.84 0.22
N MET A 567 -5.13 42.77 0.44
CA MET A 567 -5.68 41.89 -0.61
C MET A 567 -7.16 42.17 -0.83
N GLU A 568 -7.64 41.79 -2.01
CA GLU A 568 -9.07 41.79 -2.36
C GLU A 568 -9.90 40.97 -1.37
N THR A 569 -11.17 41.33 -1.22
CA THR A 569 -12.09 40.83 -0.19
C THR A 569 -12.19 39.31 -0.22
N GLU A 570 -12.40 38.73 -1.40
CA GLU A 570 -12.61 37.30 -1.57
C GLU A 570 -11.33 36.49 -1.29
N MET A 571 -10.18 36.97 -1.80
CA MET A 571 -8.89 36.33 -1.58
C MET A 571 -8.45 36.41 -0.12
N ALA A 572 -8.66 37.56 0.54
CA ALA A 572 -8.41 37.75 1.96
C ALA A 572 -9.29 36.83 2.82
N THR A 573 -10.59 36.76 2.51
CA THR A 573 -11.56 35.90 3.20
C THR A 573 -11.17 34.43 3.07
N PHE A 574 -10.81 33.99 1.86
CA PHE A 574 -10.37 32.63 1.60
C PHE A 574 -9.14 32.24 2.43
N LEU A 575 -8.10 33.09 2.47
CA LEU A 575 -6.89 32.82 3.25
C LEU A 575 -7.15 32.78 4.76
N LEU A 576 -7.98 33.69 5.28
CA LEU A 576 -8.36 33.67 6.69
C LEU A 576 -9.08 32.37 7.05
N LEU A 577 -10.01 31.91 6.20
CA LEU A 577 -10.72 30.64 6.41
C LEU A 577 -9.78 29.44 6.33
N LYS A 578 -8.80 29.44 5.42
CA LYS A 578 -7.75 28.42 5.36
C LYS A 578 -6.96 28.34 6.67
N VAL A 579 -6.50 29.48 7.19
CA VAL A 579 -5.79 29.53 8.49
C VAL A 579 -6.70 29.03 9.63
N GLN A 580 -7.98 29.42 9.64
CA GLN A 580 -8.94 28.93 10.62
C GLN A 580 -9.17 27.41 10.53
N ASN A 581 -9.21 26.85 9.33
CA ASN A 581 -9.35 25.41 9.14
C ASN A 581 -8.10 24.63 9.59
N SER A 582 -6.90 25.14 9.31
CA SER A 582 -5.64 24.57 9.81
C SER A 582 -5.55 24.59 11.35
N LEU A 583 -6.24 25.51 12.04
CA LEU A 583 -6.36 25.50 13.51
C LEU A 583 -7.31 24.40 14.03
N ARG A 584 -8.37 24.11 13.28
CA ARG A 584 -9.40 23.11 13.63
C ARG A 584 -8.92 21.67 13.35
N ASP A 585 -8.14 21.47 12.30
CA ASP A 585 -7.58 20.17 11.95
C ASP A 585 -6.48 19.76 12.94
N HIS A 586 -6.75 18.69 13.70
CA HIS A 586 -5.86 18.17 14.74
C HIS A 586 -4.57 17.56 14.17
N HIS A 587 -4.58 17.14 12.90
CA HIS A 587 -3.44 16.53 12.24
C HIS A 587 -2.61 17.52 11.42
N HIS A 588 -3.02 18.78 11.36
CA HIS A 588 -2.33 19.81 10.58
C HIS A 588 -1.00 20.21 11.21
N LEU A 589 0.08 20.20 10.41
CA LEU A 589 1.45 20.50 10.88
C LEU A 589 1.59 21.92 11.44
N ALA A 590 0.84 22.88 10.90
CA ALA A 590 0.86 24.27 11.33
C ALA A 590 0.16 24.55 12.67
N ARG A 591 -0.65 23.62 13.19
CA ARG A 591 -1.63 23.93 14.25
C ARG A 591 -1.00 24.54 15.49
N ASN A 592 0.12 24.00 15.98
CA ASN A 592 0.77 24.50 17.19
C ASN A 592 1.31 25.92 16.99
N ILE A 593 2.00 26.15 15.86
CA ILE A 593 2.53 27.47 15.50
C ILE A 593 1.40 28.49 15.36
N MET A 594 0.31 28.11 14.69
CA MET A 594 -0.85 28.98 14.54
C MET A 594 -1.50 29.28 15.88
N LYS A 595 -1.61 28.31 16.80
CA LYS A 595 -2.14 28.57 18.16
C LYS A 595 -1.33 29.61 18.92
N ASP A 596 -0.01 29.54 18.83
CA ASP A 596 0.88 30.50 19.49
C ASP A 596 0.69 31.91 18.90
N ILE A 597 0.62 32.02 17.57
CA ILE A 597 0.40 33.30 16.87
C ILE A 597 -0.98 33.88 17.18
N MET A 598 -2.01 33.04 17.24
CA MET A 598 -3.38 33.44 17.56
C MET A 598 -3.56 33.84 19.03
N GLY A 599 -2.52 33.68 19.86
CA GLY A 599 -2.45 34.25 21.19
C GLY A 599 -2.22 35.77 21.19
N ASP A 600 -1.69 36.38 20.12
CA ASP A 600 -1.49 37.83 20.02
C ASP A 600 -2.83 38.53 19.68
N PRO A 601 -3.38 39.38 20.57
CA PRO A 601 -4.65 40.08 20.32
C PRO A 601 -4.60 41.03 19.12
N ARG A 602 -3.41 41.48 18.71
CA ARG A 602 -3.24 42.33 17.51
C ARG A 602 -3.53 41.58 16.23
N ILE A 603 -3.36 40.26 16.24
CA ILE A 603 -3.64 39.36 15.12
C ILE A 603 -5.04 38.76 15.29
N ASN A 604 -5.31 38.19 16.46
CA ASN A 604 -6.60 37.55 16.77
C ASN A 604 -7.59 38.56 17.38
N ASN A 605 -8.22 39.36 16.53
CA ASN A 605 -9.30 40.26 16.92
C ASN A 605 -10.45 40.22 15.91
N TYR A 606 -11.62 40.69 16.37
CA TYR A 606 -12.85 40.69 15.58
C TYR A 606 -12.70 41.50 14.29
N ASN A 607 -12.02 42.65 14.32
CA ASN A 607 -11.84 43.51 13.15
C ASN A 607 -11.06 42.81 12.02
N PHE A 608 -10.02 42.06 12.39
CA PHE A 608 -9.19 41.35 11.43
C PHE A 608 -9.89 40.14 10.82
N PHE A 609 -10.69 39.41 11.61
CA PHE A 609 -11.39 38.19 11.19
C PHE A 609 -12.82 38.42 10.69
N SER A 610 -13.38 39.63 10.78
CA SER A 610 -14.73 39.97 10.29
C SER A 610 -14.75 40.45 8.84
N LYS A 611 -14.16 39.69 7.91
CA LYS A 611 -14.22 40.00 6.47
C LYS A 611 -15.57 39.61 5.88
N VAL A 612 -16.11 40.45 5.00
CA VAL A 612 -17.41 40.25 4.33
C VAL A 612 -17.16 39.70 2.93
N GLY A 613 -16.81 38.41 2.84
CA GLY A 613 -16.60 37.69 1.58
C GLY A 613 -17.48 36.46 1.46
N THR A 614 -17.72 36.01 0.23
CA THR A 614 -18.53 34.83 -0.12
C THR A 614 -17.71 33.55 -0.23
N SER A 615 -16.40 33.68 -0.44
CA SER A 615 -15.42 32.59 -0.46
C SER A 615 -15.48 31.75 0.80
N SER A 616 -15.31 30.44 0.62
CA SER A 616 -15.41 29.49 1.71
C SER A 616 -14.31 28.43 1.63
N SER A 617 -13.95 27.92 2.80
CA SER A 617 -13.10 26.76 2.94
C SER A 617 -13.68 25.93 4.08
N PHE A 618 -13.82 24.62 3.86
CA PHE A 618 -14.36 23.69 4.83
C PHE A 618 -13.59 22.37 4.77
N SER A 619 -13.38 21.75 5.93
CA SER A 619 -12.85 20.39 6.02
C SER A 619 -13.55 19.67 7.17
N GLY A 620 -13.99 18.43 6.91
CA GLY A 620 -14.72 17.62 7.88
C GLY A 620 -14.47 16.13 7.71
N PRO A 621 -14.65 15.32 8.77
CA PRO A 621 -14.56 13.87 8.67
C PRO A 621 -15.79 13.29 7.95
N LEU A 622 -15.56 12.44 6.96
CA LEU A 622 -16.61 11.61 6.34
C LEU A 622 -16.85 10.34 7.17
N THR A 623 -15.75 9.65 7.49
CA THR A 623 -15.79 8.37 8.17
C THR A 623 -14.55 8.25 9.07
N VAL A 624 -14.78 7.86 10.32
CA VAL A 624 -13.71 7.59 11.29
C VAL A 624 -13.83 6.15 11.74
N THR A 625 -12.80 5.38 11.46
CA THR A 625 -12.64 4.00 11.94
C THR A 625 -11.39 3.89 12.81
N GLN A 626 -11.11 2.71 13.33
CA GLN A 626 -9.92 2.46 14.14
C GLN A 626 -8.61 2.69 13.37
N ASP A 627 -8.59 2.37 12.07
CA ASP A 627 -7.37 2.34 11.25
C ASP A 627 -7.34 3.40 10.14
N LEU A 628 -8.51 3.99 9.84
CA LEU A 628 -8.71 4.92 8.75
C LEU A 628 -9.58 6.11 9.19
N ILE A 629 -9.09 7.31 8.90
CA ILE A 629 -9.85 8.56 8.92
C ILE A 629 -9.99 9.02 7.46
N SER A 630 -11.23 9.13 7.00
CA SER A 630 -11.56 9.74 5.70
C SER A 630 -12.10 11.15 5.93
N THR A 631 -11.58 12.13 5.21
CA THR A 631 -11.99 13.53 5.29
C THR A 631 -12.45 14.04 3.93
N PHE A 632 -13.41 14.96 3.96
CA PHE A 632 -13.84 15.75 2.81
C PHE A 632 -13.46 17.20 3.04
N GLY A 633 -12.77 17.79 2.08
CA GLY A 633 -12.53 19.23 2.03
C GLY A 633 -13.23 19.85 0.83
N LEU A 634 -13.67 21.09 1.01
CA LEU A 634 -14.31 21.90 0.00
C LEU A 634 -13.81 23.34 0.12
N ASP A 635 -13.19 23.80 -0.95
CA ASP A 635 -12.69 25.17 -1.07
C ASP A 635 -13.38 25.84 -2.25
N LEU A 636 -13.97 27.00 -2.02
CA LEU A 636 -14.68 27.80 -3.01
C LEU A 636 -14.07 29.21 -3.00
N LEU A 637 -13.39 29.54 -4.07
CA LEU A 637 -12.88 30.88 -4.34
C LEU A 637 -13.83 31.58 -5.28
N PHE A 638 -14.43 32.67 -4.81
CA PHE A 638 -15.26 33.56 -5.61
C PHE A 638 -14.47 34.78 -6.08
N LEU A 639 -14.99 35.40 -7.12
CA LEU A 639 -14.61 36.73 -7.60
C LEU A 639 -15.48 37.76 -6.87
N GLU A 640 -15.06 39.04 -6.87
CA GLU A 640 -15.82 40.11 -6.21
C GLU A 640 -17.24 40.25 -6.80
N GLY A 641 -17.44 39.93 -8.08
CA GLY A 641 -18.75 39.84 -8.72
C GLY A 641 -19.64 38.66 -8.31
N GLY A 642 -19.17 37.81 -7.40
CA GLY A 642 -19.92 36.66 -6.90
C GLY A 642 -19.90 35.42 -7.82
N PHE A 643 -19.06 35.41 -8.86
CA PHE A 643 -18.81 34.23 -9.68
C PHE A 643 -17.76 33.32 -9.08
N LEU A 644 -17.94 32.01 -9.23
CA LEU A 644 -16.98 31.01 -8.76
C LEU A 644 -15.76 30.99 -9.69
N ARG A 645 -14.60 31.44 -9.19
CA ARG A 645 -13.30 31.36 -9.88
C ARG A 645 -12.76 29.94 -9.87
N LYS A 646 -12.79 29.31 -8.70
CA LYS A 646 -12.18 28.00 -8.47
C LYS A 646 -12.91 27.26 -7.36
N SER A 647 -13.26 26.00 -7.61
CA SER A 647 -13.77 25.06 -6.62
C SER A 647 -12.83 23.87 -6.52
N VAL A 648 -12.45 23.49 -5.31
CA VAL A 648 -11.64 22.31 -5.04
C VAL A 648 -12.37 21.44 -4.04
N SER A 649 -12.77 20.25 -4.48
CA SER A 649 -13.32 19.20 -3.62
C SER A 649 -12.26 18.12 -3.43
N ASP A 650 -11.86 17.85 -2.19
CA ASP A 650 -10.86 16.82 -1.88
C ASP A 650 -11.42 15.73 -0.96
N PHE A 651 -11.02 14.49 -1.26
CA PHE A 651 -11.28 13.30 -0.47
C PHE A 651 -9.92 12.71 -0.07
N SER A 652 -9.60 12.82 1.20
CA SER A 652 -8.32 12.39 1.75
C SER A 652 -8.51 11.18 2.68
N LEU A 653 -7.61 10.21 2.57
CA LEU A 653 -7.54 9.04 3.45
C LEU A 653 -6.28 9.14 4.32
N LEU A 654 -6.45 9.07 5.64
CA LEU A 654 -5.37 9.08 6.62
C LEU A 654 -5.35 7.75 7.36
N SER A 655 -4.22 7.03 7.29
CA SER A 655 -4.02 5.74 7.95
C SER A 655 -2.57 5.60 8.38
N HIS A 656 -2.32 5.25 9.64
CA HIS A 656 -0.97 5.04 10.21
C HIS A 656 0.05 6.14 9.88
N GLY A 657 -0.37 7.41 9.93
CA GLY A 657 0.47 8.58 9.63
C GLY A 657 0.77 8.82 8.14
N GLN A 658 0.17 8.04 7.24
CA GLN A 658 0.21 8.24 5.80
C GLN A 658 -1.08 8.92 5.34
N ARG A 659 -0.96 9.94 4.50
CA ARG A 659 -2.09 10.62 3.84
C ARG A 659 -2.07 10.28 2.35
N LEU A 660 -3.22 9.90 1.80
CA LEU A 660 -3.46 9.65 0.39
C LEU A 660 -4.60 10.54 -0.08
N ARG A 661 -4.39 11.27 -1.18
CA ARG A 661 -5.47 11.99 -1.85
C ARG A 661 -6.22 10.99 -2.73
N ALA A 662 -7.32 10.45 -2.22
CA ALA A 662 -8.10 9.42 -2.91
C ALA A 662 -8.78 9.99 -4.16
N ALA A 663 -9.38 11.17 -4.02
CA ALA A 663 -9.92 11.94 -5.13
C ALA A 663 -9.77 13.43 -4.84
N GLN A 664 -9.51 14.21 -5.88
CA GLN A 664 -9.63 15.66 -5.85
C GLN A 664 -10.18 16.07 -7.20
N VAL A 665 -11.23 16.88 -7.18
CA VAL A 665 -11.83 17.47 -8.38
C VAL A 665 -11.72 18.97 -8.23
N THR A 666 -11.18 19.61 -9.25
CA THR A 666 -11.00 21.05 -9.28
C THR A 666 -11.70 21.60 -10.51
N PHE A 667 -12.66 22.49 -10.28
CA PHE A 667 -13.31 23.25 -11.34
C PHE A 667 -12.72 24.66 -11.35
N GLU A 668 -12.37 25.15 -12.54
CA GLU A 668 -11.83 26.49 -12.74
C GLU A 668 -12.61 27.19 -13.85
N ALA A 669 -12.92 28.45 -13.64
CA ALA A 669 -13.55 29.33 -14.61
C ALA A 669 -12.75 30.63 -14.74
N GLN A 670 -12.55 31.11 -15.97
CA GLN A 670 -11.80 32.31 -16.30
C GLN A 670 -12.60 33.17 -17.29
N GLY A 671 -12.44 34.50 -17.21
CA GLY A 671 -13.06 35.44 -18.16
C GLY A 671 -14.57 35.62 -17.96
N MET A 672 -15.12 35.18 -16.84
CA MET A 672 -16.55 35.36 -16.49
C MET A 672 -16.85 36.80 -16.07
N GLU A 673 -15.83 37.53 -15.61
CA GLU A 673 -15.87 38.93 -15.19
C GLU A 673 -16.34 39.86 -16.33
N SER A 674 -15.88 39.58 -17.56
CA SER A 674 -16.21 40.37 -18.75
C SER A 674 -17.69 40.23 -19.15
N MET A 675 -18.34 39.11 -18.83
CA MET A 675 -19.77 38.89 -19.13
C MET A 675 -20.70 39.78 -18.30
N MET A 676 -20.23 40.33 -17.18
CA MET A 676 -21.02 41.18 -16.28
C MET A 676 -20.60 42.66 -16.32
N GLY A 677 -19.62 43.00 -17.15
CA GLY A 677 -19.11 44.37 -17.25
C GLY A 677 -18.33 44.83 -16.01
N GLU A 678 -17.69 43.90 -15.29
CA GLU A 678 -16.74 44.26 -14.25
C GLU A 678 -15.47 44.84 -14.87
N ASN A 679 -15.03 46.01 -14.39
CA ASN A 679 -13.78 46.61 -14.82
C ASN A 679 -12.62 45.78 -14.24
N LEU A 680 -11.84 45.13 -15.10
CA LEU A 680 -10.56 44.54 -14.68
C LEU A 680 -9.63 45.62 -14.13
N SER A 681 -8.76 45.23 -13.21
CA SER A 681 -7.76 46.14 -12.65
C SER A 681 -6.80 46.63 -13.76
N GLU A 682 -6.36 47.89 -13.70
CA GLU A 682 -5.49 48.48 -14.73
C GLU A 682 -4.20 47.65 -14.89
N GLY A 683 -4.06 46.97 -16.05
CA GLY A 683 -2.89 46.17 -16.41
C GLY A 683 -3.11 44.66 -16.48
N GLU A 684 -4.31 44.14 -16.21
CA GLU A 684 -4.67 42.74 -16.49
C GLU A 684 -5.20 42.59 -17.93
N GLU A 685 -4.61 41.70 -18.73
CA GLU A 685 -5.17 41.30 -20.03
C GLU A 685 -6.53 40.59 -19.80
N GLU A 686 -7.55 40.91 -20.59
CA GLU A 686 -8.84 40.21 -20.53
C GLU A 686 -8.63 38.72 -20.81
N PRO A 687 -8.81 37.84 -19.81
CA PRO A 687 -8.64 36.42 -20.04
C PRO A 687 -9.76 35.92 -20.94
N GLU A 688 -9.41 35.06 -21.90
CA GLU A 688 -10.40 34.39 -22.74
C GLU A 688 -11.35 33.57 -21.86
N LEU A 689 -12.66 33.65 -22.16
CA LEU A 689 -13.70 32.94 -21.44
C LEU A 689 -13.45 31.43 -21.48
N MET A 690 -13.22 30.80 -20.33
CA MET A 690 -12.86 29.39 -20.27
C MET A 690 -13.40 28.76 -19.00
N ALA A 691 -13.89 27.51 -19.10
CA ALA A 691 -14.10 26.68 -17.92
C ALA A 691 -13.54 25.29 -18.15
N GLY A 692 -12.97 24.71 -17.10
CA GLY A 692 -12.40 23.38 -17.15
C GLY A 692 -12.45 22.67 -15.80
N MET A 693 -12.12 21.39 -15.86
CA MET A 693 -12.01 20.51 -14.72
C MET A 693 -10.66 19.80 -14.76
N SER A 694 -9.98 19.77 -13.62
CA SER A 694 -8.82 18.90 -13.40
C SER A 694 -9.13 17.92 -12.27
N ALA A 695 -8.58 16.71 -12.36
CA ALA A 695 -8.85 15.68 -11.38
C ALA A 695 -7.57 14.93 -10.99
N THR A 696 -7.42 14.67 -9.70
CA THR A 696 -6.41 13.75 -9.16
C THR A 696 -7.12 12.58 -8.51
N PHE A 697 -6.74 11.36 -8.85
CA PHE A 697 -7.23 10.14 -8.19
C PHE A 697 -6.05 9.32 -7.69
N PHE A 698 -6.09 8.85 -6.45
CA PHE A 698 -5.03 8.06 -5.82
C PHE A 698 -3.62 8.64 -6.05
N ASP A 699 -3.47 9.95 -5.80
CA ASP A 699 -2.26 10.75 -6.04
C ASP A 699 -1.78 10.81 -7.51
N VAL A 700 -2.59 10.40 -8.49
CA VAL A 700 -2.30 10.55 -9.93
C VAL A 700 -3.17 11.66 -10.50
N GLN A 701 -2.54 12.75 -10.95
CA GLN A 701 -3.20 13.82 -11.68
C GLN A 701 -3.50 13.34 -13.09
N LEU A 702 -4.75 13.51 -13.52
CA LEU A 702 -5.20 13.20 -14.87
C LEU A 702 -5.07 14.43 -15.78
N ARG A 703 -5.20 14.19 -17.09
CA ARG A 703 -5.31 15.26 -18.09
C ARG A 703 -6.52 16.16 -17.73
N PRO A 704 -6.35 17.49 -17.66
CA PRO A 704 -7.47 18.41 -17.51
C PRO A 704 -8.45 18.29 -18.68
N ILE A 705 -9.73 18.54 -18.43
CA ILE A 705 -10.81 18.57 -19.42
C ILE A 705 -11.30 20.00 -19.50
N ILE A 706 -11.31 20.57 -20.71
CA ILE A 706 -11.86 21.91 -20.97
C ILE A 706 -13.32 21.74 -21.37
N PHE A 707 -14.22 22.35 -20.61
CA PHE A 707 -15.65 22.33 -20.91
C PHE A 707 -16.03 23.30 -21.99
N PHE A 708 -15.42 24.47 -22.06
CA PHE A 708 -15.49 25.36 -23.21
C PHE A 708 -14.32 26.34 -23.19
N GLN A 709 -14.00 26.87 -24.36
CA GLN A 709 -13.06 27.96 -24.52
C GLN A 709 -13.57 28.94 -25.58
N GLY A 710 -13.64 30.21 -25.20
CA GLY A 710 -14.25 31.28 -25.97
C GLY A 710 -15.79 31.29 -25.87
N TYR A 711 -16.36 32.46 -26.16
CA TYR A 711 -17.80 32.70 -26.11
C TYR A 711 -18.58 31.85 -27.12
N THR A 712 -18.02 31.62 -28.30
CA THR A 712 -18.67 30.84 -29.37
C THR A 712 -18.88 29.38 -28.98
N ASP A 713 -17.90 28.75 -28.34
CA ASP A 713 -18.00 27.37 -27.88
C ASP A 713 -18.97 27.23 -26.71
N LEU A 714 -18.96 28.19 -25.78
CA LEU A 714 -19.95 28.26 -24.69
C LEU A 714 -21.39 28.31 -25.25
N MET A 715 -21.67 29.24 -26.16
CA MET A 715 -23.03 29.39 -26.74
C MET A 715 -23.45 28.14 -27.51
N ALA A 716 -22.53 27.48 -28.22
CA ALA A 716 -22.81 26.21 -28.88
C ALA A 716 -23.23 25.13 -27.88
N LYS A 717 -22.53 25.01 -26.74
CA LYS A 717 -22.85 24.00 -25.71
C LYS A 717 -24.13 24.30 -24.96
N VAL A 718 -24.45 25.56 -24.69
CA VAL A 718 -25.72 25.95 -24.06
C VAL A 718 -26.91 25.60 -24.96
N LEU A 719 -26.80 25.86 -26.27
CA LEU A 719 -27.86 25.51 -27.23
C LEU A 719 -28.05 23.99 -27.41
N LEU A 720 -26.98 23.22 -27.18
CA LEU A 720 -26.97 21.77 -27.29
C LEU A 720 -27.17 21.06 -25.94
N SER A 721 -27.37 21.80 -24.85
CA SER A 721 -27.52 21.24 -23.50
C SER A 721 -28.78 20.37 -23.43
N SER A 722 -28.58 19.05 -23.36
CA SER A 722 -29.65 18.05 -23.32
C SER A 722 -29.98 17.59 -21.89
N GLY A 723 -29.25 18.07 -20.87
CA GLY A 723 -29.33 17.56 -19.50
C GLY A 723 -28.88 16.09 -19.36
N GLU A 724 -28.27 15.50 -20.41
CA GLU A 724 -27.86 14.10 -20.40
C GLU A 724 -26.59 13.87 -19.55
N THR A 725 -26.57 12.74 -18.84
CA THR A 725 -25.41 12.34 -18.03
C THR A 725 -24.21 11.97 -18.90
N THR A 726 -23.09 12.64 -18.67
CA THR A 726 -21.80 12.35 -19.32
C THR A 726 -20.89 11.56 -18.39
N SER A 727 -20.24 10.51 -18.90
CA SER A 727 -19.28 9.72 -18.11
C SER A 727 -17.93 10.44 -18.07
N VAL A 728 -17.41 10.69 -16.87
CA VAL A 728 -16.14 11.37 -16.64
C VAL A 728 -15.01 10.38 -16.43
N VAL A 729 -15.21 9.41 -15.52
CA VAL A 729 -14.25 8.33 -15.24
C VAL A 729 -15.01 7.03 -15.07
N LYS A 730 -14.67 6.01 -15.85
CA LYS A 730 -15.30 4.69 -15.74
C LYS A 730 -14.33 3.55 -16.04
N GLY A 731 -14.07 2.71 -15.04
CA GLY A 731 -13.16 1.58 -15.18
C GLY A 731 -12.95 0.76 -13.91
N ASN A 732 -12.20 -0.33 -14.04
CA ASN A 732 -11.79 -1.20 -12.93
C ASN A 732 -10.30 -1.05 -12.67
N LEU A 733 -9.94 -0.85 -11.39
CA LEU A 733 -8.58 -0.61 -10.95
C LEU A 733 -8.17 -1.65 -9.91
N LEU A 734 -6.93 -2.14 -10.02
CA LEU A 734 -6.30 -2.91 -8.95
C LEU A 734 -5.60 -1.92 -8.01
N LEU A 735 -6.12 -1.76 -6.78
CA LEU A 735 -5.57 -0.83 -5.79
C LEU A 735 -4.56 -1.50 -4.85
N MET A 736 -4.86 -2.73 -4.43
CA MET A 736 -4.01 -3.48 -3.50
C MET A 736 -3.49 -4.72 -4.20
N ASP A 737 -2.18 -4.91 -4.18
CA ASP A 737 -1.55 -6.14 -4.64
C ASP A 737 -0.34 -6.48 -3.78
N HIS A 738 -0.52 -7.45 -2.89
CA HIS A 738 0.50 -7.91 -1.97
C HIS A 738 0.64 -9.43 -2.04
N HIS A 739 1.88 -9.88 -2.02
CA HIS A 739 2.25 -11.27 -1.89
C HIS A 739 3.52 -11.33 -1.06
N GLN A 740 3.49 -12.06 0.06
CA GLN A 740 4.65 -12.25 0.92
C GLN A 740 4.69 -13.68 1.40
N VAL A 741 5.87 -14.30 1.34
CA VAL A 741 6.12 -15.62 1.94
C VAL A 741 6.83 -15.40 3.27
N ILE A 742 6.26 -15.92 4.35
CA ILE A 742 6.81 -15.87 5.71
C ILE A 742 7.32 -17.28 6.05
N PRO A 743 8.65 -17.51 6.05
CA PRO A 743 9.22 -18.75 6.56
C PRO A 743 9.16 -18.74 8.09
N LEU A 744 8.41 -19.66 8.68
CA LEU A 744 8.38 -19.86 10.13
C LEU A 744 9.69 -20.49 10.58
N GLN A 745 10.11 -20.25 11.82
CA GLN A 745 11.25 -20.91 12.46
C GLN A 745 11.11 -22.44 12.45
N SER A 746 9.87 -22.95 12.42
CA SER A 746 9.58 -24.38 12.24
C SER A 746 9.90 -24.94 10.86
N GLY A 747 10.25 -24.09 9.88
CA GLY A 747 10.45 -24.45 8.49
C GLY A 747 9.16 -24.53 7.67
N LEU A 748 8.00 -24.48 8.32
CA LEU A 748 6.73 -24.33 7.60
C LEU A 748 6.63 -22.94 6.98
N GLN A 749 5.82 -22.80 5.93
CA GLN A 749 5.67 -21.53 5.23
C GLN A 749 4.23 -21.04 5.28
N VAL A 750 4.08 -19.75 5.53
CA VAL A 750 2.81 -19.06 5.40
C VAL A 750 2.90 -18.03 4.29
N THR A 751 2.04 -18.17 3.30
CA THR A 751 1.93 -17.20 2.21
C THR A 751 0.78 -16.25 2.51
N VAL A 752 1.08 -14.96 2.62
CA VAL A 752 0.11 -13.89 2.82
C VAL A 752 -0.16 -13.22 1.46
N LYS A 753 -1.42 -13.11 1.08
CA LYS A 753 -1.83 -12.41 -0.14
C LYS A 753 -2.93 -11.40 0.18
N LEU A 754 -2.82 -10.22 -0.41
CA LEU A 754 -3.87 -9.20 -0.38
C LEU A 754 -4.14 -8.77 -1.81
N GLN A 755 -5.39 -8.84 -2.24
CA GLN A 755 -5.82 -8.27 -3.50
C GLN A 755 -7.02 -7.36 -3.26
N GLY A 756 -6.97 -6.15 -3.83
CA GLY A 756 -8.02 -5.15 -3.65
C GLY A 756 -8.35 -4.50 -4.99
N SER A 757 -9.60 -4.55 -5.42
CA SER A 757 -10.04 -3.90 -6.65
C SER A 757 -11.15 -2.90 -6.41
N LEU A 758 -11.09 -1.80 -7.15
CA LEU A 758 -12.10 -0.77 -7.19
C LEU A 758 -12.72 -0.72 -8.57
N GLY A 759 -14.03 -0.89 -8.66
CA GLY A 759 -14.81 -0.48 -9.82
C GLY A 759 -15.35 0.93 -9.58
N LEU A 760 -15.10 1.86 -10.50
CA LEU A 760 -15.48 3.26 -10.37
C LEU A 760 -16.30 3.70 -11.60
N ASP A 761 -17.37 4.44 -11.36
CA ASP A 761 -18.19 5.09 -12.38
C ASP A 761 -18.60 6.48 -11.88
N ILE A 762 -17.95 7.50 -12.41
CA ILE A 762 -18.24 8.90 -12.16
C ILE A 762 -18.91 9.46 -13.40
N SER A 763 -20.10 10.00 -13.23
CA SER A 763 -20.86 10.70 -14.26
C SER A 763 -21.30 12.06 -13.75
N ALA A 764 -21.35 13.03 -14.66
CA ALA A 764 -21.84 14.38 -14.38
C ALA A 764 -22.95 14.75 -15.35
N ASP A 765 -23.98 15.40 -14.84
CA ASP A 765 -25.01 16.09 -15.62
C ASP A 765 -24.99 17.57 -15.28
N MET A 766 -25.32 18.38 -16.29
CA MET A 766 -25.41 19.83 -16.17
C MET A 766 -26.64 20.29 -16.95
N ASP A 767 -27.49 21.04 -16.27
CA ASP A 767 -28.67 21.67 -16.83
C ASP A 767 -28.58 23.18 -16.60
N VAL A 768 -28.59 23.93 -17.69
CA VAL A 768 -28.44 25.39 -17.71
C VAL A 768 -29.72 25.99 -18.28
N SER A 769 -30.42 26.77 -17.48
CA SER A 769 -31.56 27.57 -17.94
C SER A 769 -31.22 29.05 -17.87
N ILE A 770 -30.97 29.65 -19.03
CA ILE A 770 -30.78 31.12 -19.13
C ILE A 770 -32.06 31.86 -18.71
N TRP A 771 -33.24 31.31 -19.02
CA TRP A 771 -34.53 31.96 -18.76
C TRP A 771 -34.88 32.00 -17.27
N GLU A 772 -34.69 30.88 -16.57
CA GLU A 772 -34.90 30.80 -15.11
C GLU A 772 -33.71 31.38 -14.33
N GLN A 773 -32.61 31.69 -15.02
CA GLN A 773 -31.36 32.14 -14.43
C GLN A 773 -30.84 31.15 -13.38
N GLU A 774 -30.96 29.85 -13.70
CA GLU A 774 -30.59 28.72 -12.86
C GLU A 774 -29.60 27.78 -13.55
N LEU A 775 -28.68 27.26 -12.76
CA LEU A 775 -27.76 26.19 -13.11
C LEU A 775 -27.91 25.06 -12.09
N LYS A 776 -28.23 23.86 -12.57
CA LYS A 776 -28.27 22.64 -11.78
C LYS A 776 -27.19 21.69 -12.30
N THR A 777 -26.32 21.21 -11.43
CA THR A 777 -25.34 20.18 -11.78
C THR A 777 -25.46 19.03 -10.79
N SER A 778 -25.47 17.79 -11.27
CA SER A 778 -25.35 16.61 -10.41
C SER A 778 -24.13 15.80 -10.82
N VAL A 779 -23.30 15.46 -9.84
CA VAL A 779 -22.15 14.57 -10.01
C VAL A 779 -22.42 13.31 -9.21
N ASN A 780 -22.54 12.20 -9.92
CA ASN A 780 -22.83 10.88 -9.35
C ASN A 780 -21.56 10.02 -9.40
N ALA A 781 -21.02 9.69 -8.23
CA ALA A 781 -19.87 8.82 -8.08
C ALA A 781 -20.30 7.49 -7.47
N ARG A 782 -20.30 6.45 -8.29
CA ARG A 782 -20.61 5.07 -7.88
C ARG A 782 -19.34 4.25 -7.82
N GLY A 783 -19.16 3.51 -6.73
CA GLY A 783 -17.95 2.72 -6.50
C GLY A 783 -18.24 1.37 -5.88
N SER A 784 -17.49 0.35 -6.30
CA SER A 784 -17.45 -0.95 -5.64
C SER A 784 -16.03 -1.30 -5.23
N LEU A 785 -15.82 -1.59 -3.95
CA LEU A 785 -14.53 -2.01 -3.41
C LEU A 785 -14.64 -3.47 -2.97
N THR A 786 -13.75 -4.32 -3.50
CA THR A 786 -13.55 -5.68 -3.01
C THR A 786 -12.14 -5.85 -2.49
N MET A 787 -12.02 -6.45 -1.31
CA MET A 787 -10.75 -6.77 -0.68
C MET A 787 -10.72 -8.25 -0.34
N ASP A 788 -9.64 -8.92 -0.73
CA ASP A 788 -9.41 -10.34 -0.54
C ASP A 788 -8.06 -10.55 0.17
N PHE A 789 -8.12 -10.79 1.47
CA PHE A 789 -6.96 -11.01 2.32
C PHE A 789 -6.90 -12.47 2.73
N GLN A 790 -5.76 -13.13 2.47
CA GLN A 790 -5.61 -14.55 2.77
C GLN A 790 -4.24 -14.89 3.34
N ALA A 791 -4.21 -15.87 4.25
CA ALA A 791 -3.02 -16.53 4.74
C ALA A 791 -3.13 -18.03 4.46
N GLU A 792 -2.18 -18.55 3.68
CA GLU A 792 -2.09 -19.95 3.27
C GLU A 792 -0.95 -20.62 4.06
N LEU A 793 -1.26 -21.58 4.93
CA LEU A 793 -0.26 -22.43 5.57
C LEU A 793 -0.02 -23.65 4.68
N ASP A 794 1.22 -23.82 4.25
CA ASP A 794 1.68 -25.00 3.51
C ASP A 794 2.59 -25.85 4.39
N SER A 795 2.13 -27.06 4.70
CA SER A 795 2.94 -28.09 5.36
C SER A 795 2.94 -29.39 4.54
N PRO A 796 3.88 -30.31 4.81
CA PRO A 796 3.95 -31.59 4.10
C PRO A 796 2.69 -32.47 4.22
N PHE A 797 1.83 -32.19 5.21
CA PHE A 797 0.70 -33.04 5.57
C PHE A 797 -0.64 -32.29 5.67
N LEU A 798 -0.62 -30.97 5.82
CA LEU A 798 -1.81 -30.14 5.89
C LEU A 798 -1.62 -28.88 5.05
N GLN A 799 -2.58 -28.60 4.19
CA GLN A 799 -2.75 -27.29 3.58
C GLN A 799 -3.95 -26.62 4.23
N ALA A 800 -3.75 -25.40 4.74
CA ALA A 800 -4.84 -24.60 5.30
C ALA A 800 -4.84 -23.20 4.69
N THR A 801 -6.03 -22.61 4.60
CA THR A 801 -6.22 -21.25 4.11
C THR A 801 -7.22 -20.53 4.98
N LEU A 802 -6.79 -19.42 5.58
CA LEU A 802 -7.69 -18.44 6.18
C LEU A 802 -7.88 -17.30 5.20
N ARG A 803 -9.13 -16.94 4.93
CA ARG A 803 -9.49 -15.90 3.96
C ARG A 803 -10.51 -14.95 4.57
N SER A 804 -10.23 -13.66 4.49
CA SER A 804 -11.14 -12.56 4.82
C SER A 804 -11.45 -11.79 3.55
N GLN A 805 -12.72 -11.76 3.18
CA GLN A 805 -13.23 -11.02 2.04
C GLN A 805 -14.10 -9.88 2.54
N THR A 806 -13.92 -8.70 1.98
CA THR A 806 -14.74 -7.51 2.27
C THR A 806 -15.27 -6.95 0.97
N GLU A 807 -16.56 -6.63 0.96
CA GLU A 807 -17.30 -6.09 -0.18
C GLU A 807 -18.04 -4.84 0.28
N VAL A 808 -17.90 -3.75 -0.47
CA VAL A 808 -18.56 -2.47 -0.20
C VAL A 808 -19.04 -1.89 -1.53
N GLU A 809 -20.30 -1.47 -1.61
CA GLU A 809 -20.84 -0.65 -2.71
C GLU A 809 -21.23 0.72 -2.15
N THR A 810 -20.78 1.79 -2.78
CA THR A 810 -21.07 3.16 -2.36
C THR A 810 -21.57 3.98 -3.54
N SER A 811 -22.50 4.90 -3.26
CA SER A 811 -22.95 5.92 -4.20
C SER A 811 -22.94 7.26 -3.48
N ILE A 812 -22.21 8.22 -4.05
CA ILE A 812 -22.09 9.58 -3.55
C ILE A 812 -22.62 10.52 -4.62
N HIS A 813 -23.53 11.40 -4.21
CA HIS A 813 -24.14 12.43 -5.04
C HIS A 813 -23.67 13.79 -4.55
N PHE A 814 -23.10 14.58 -5.47
CA PHE A 814 -22.77 15.97 -5.23
C PHE A 814 -23.62 16.84 -6.15
N ASN A 815 -24.64 17.48 -5.57
CA ASN A 815 -25.57 18.33 -6.30
C ASN A 815 -25.25 19.79 -6.02
N THR A 816 -25.18 20.59 -7.07
CA THR A 816 -25.06 22.04 -7.00
C THR A 816 -26.29 22.65 -7.64
N MET A 817 -26.93 23.57 -6.93
CA MET A 817 -27.97 24.43 -7.45
C MET A 817 -27.51 25.87 -7.28
N LEU A 818 -27.47 26.59 -8.39
CA LEU A 818 -27.00 27.97 -8.46
C LEU A 818 -28.09 28.81 -9.12
N ARG A 819 -28.45 29.93 -8.48
CA ARG A 819 -29.39 30.92 -9.00
C ARG A 819 -28.68 32.27 -9.09
N PHE A 820 -28.51 32.76 -10.31
CA PHE A 820 -27.75 33.98 -10.62
C PHE A 820 -28.65 35.20 -10.90
N SER A 821 -29.92 35.14 -10.48
CA SER A 821 -30.89 36.24 -10.61
C SER A 821 -30.69 37.40 -9.61
N SER A 822 -29.88 37.18 -8.57
CA SER A 822 -29.62 38.15 -7.49
C SER A 822 -28.13 38.25 -7.21
N SER A 823 -27.67 39.44 -6.78
CA SER A 823 -26.31 39.67 -6.29
C SER A 823 -26.33 39.80 -4.76
N PRO A 824 -25.57 38.96 -4.01
CA PRO A 824 -24.66 37.91 -4.48
C PRO A 824 -25.41 36.67 -5.00
N VAL A 825 -24.74 35.90 -5.88
CA VAL A 825 -25.25 34.65 -6.44
C VAL A 825 -25.57 33.66 -5.32
N LEU A 826 -26.76 33.05 -5.38
CA LEU A 826 -27.16 32.04 -4.41
C LEU A 826 -26.70 30.66 -4.88
N MET A 827 -25.85 30.01 -4.09
CA MET A 827 -25.35 28.68 -4.37
C MET A 827 -25.63 27.72 -3.20
N CYS A 828 -26.35 26.63 -3.50
CA CYS A 828 -26.56 25.52 -2.59
C CYS A 828 -25.82 24.26 -3.07
N LEU A 829 -25.05 23.67 -2.17
CA LEU A 829 -24.30 22.44 -2.36
C LEU A 829 -24.81 21.35 -1.43
N GLN A 830 -25.04 20.16 -1.99
CA GLN A 830 -25.50 18.98 -1.26
C GLN A 830 -24.57 17.80 -1.53
N LEU A 831 -23.94 17.29 -0.47
CA LEU A 831 -23.16 16.05 -0.51
C LEU A 831 -23.95 14.95 0.18
N ARG A 832 -24.46 14.00 -0.60
CA ARG A 832 -25.30 12.90 -0.12
C ARG A 832 -24.61 11.56 -0.37
N GLU A 833 -24.53 10.74 0.66
CA GLU A 833 -24.11 9.35 0.59
C GLU A 833 -25.35 8.47 0.70
N GLU A 834 -25.57 7.62 -0.30
CA GLU A 834 -26.66 6.65 -0.26
C GLU A 834 -26.38 5.54 0.76
N GLN A 835 -27.37 4.68 0.95
CA GLN A 835 -27.23 3.51 1.80
C GLN A 835 -26.11 2.58 1.29
N VAL A 836 -25.08 2.35 2.10
CA VAL A 836 -23.89 1.56 1.73
C VAL A 836 -24.03 0.12 2.24
N PRO A 837 -24.33 -0.87 1.39
CA PRO A 837 -24.27 -2.27 1.78
C PRO A 837 -22.81 -2.70 1.99
N TYR A 838 -22.58 -3.39 3.10
CA TYR A 838 -21.28 -4.00 3.39
C TYR A 838 -21.44 -5.48 3.72
N ARG A 839 -20.48 -6.27 3.23
CA ARG A 839 -20.40 -7.69 3.55
C ARG A 839 -18.97 -8.08 3.90
N GLU A 840 -18.85 -8.83 4.99
CA GLU A 840 -17.62 -9.50 5.37
C GLU A 840 -17.84 -11.00 5.33
N ILE A 841 -16.91 -11.71 4.73
CA ILE A 841 -16.92 -13.16 4.66
C ILE A 841 -15.57 -13.64 5.16
N PHE A 842 -15.60 -14.52 6.13
CA PHE A 842 -14.44 -15.18 6.68
C PHE A 842 -14.57 -16.66 6.35
N THR A 843 -13.53 -17.24 5.78
CA THR A 843 -13.50 -18.63 5.33
C THR A 843 -12.26 -19.31 5.87
N VAL A 844 -12.45 -20.48 6.45
CA VAL A 844 -11.38 -21.39 6.86
C VAL A 844 -11.50 -22.63 5.99
N SER A 845 -10.48 -22.93 5.18
CA SER A 845 -10.41 -24.18 4.43
C SER A 845 -9.18 -24.99 4.85
N GLN A 846 -9.36 -26.30 4.95
CA GLN A 846 -8.32 -27.25 5.31
C GLN A 846 -8.38 -28.43 4.34
N SER A 847 -7.22 -28.92 3.93
CA SER A 847 -7.10 -30.15 3.15
C SER A 847 -5.93 -30.97 3.64
N ALA A 848 -6.20 -32.23 4.00
CA ALA A 848 -5.25 -33.21 4.49
C ALA A 848 -5.47 -34.54 3.73
N GLY A 849 -4.54 -34.89 2.84
CA GLY A 849 -4.72 -36.03 1.95
C GLY A 849 -5.95 -35.87 1.05
N SER A 850 -6.89 -36.82 1.11
CA SER A 850 -8.15 -36.79 0.35
C SER A 850 -9.30 -36.07 1.06
N GLN A 851 -9.13 -35.67 2.32
CA GLN A 851 -10.17 -35.01 3.10
C GLN A 851 -10.00 -33.49 2.99
N SER A 852 -11.09 -32.79 2.65
CA SER A 852 -11.13 -31.34 2.63
C SER A 852 -12.37 -30.84 3.37
N SER A 853 -12.18 -29.86 4.25
CA SER A 853 -13.26 -29.16 4.95
C SER A 853 -13.21 -27.68 4.63
N THR A 854 -14.37 -27.03 4.59
CA THR A 854 -14.46 -25.57 4.42
C THR A 854 -15.60 -25.04 5.26
N SER A 855 -15.25 -24.12 6.16
CA SER A 855 -16.17 -23.45 7.08
C SER A 855 -16.23 -21.97 6.72
N ARG A 856 -17.43 -21.40 6.69
CA ARG A 856 -17.66 -20.01 6.29
C ARG A 856 -18.57 -19.32 7.30
N LYS A 857 -18.14 -18.16 7.77
CA LYS A 857 -18.96 -17.24 8.56
C LYS A 857 -18.98 -15.89 7.84
N GLY A 858 -20.09 -15.19 7.94
CA GLY A 858 -20.23 -13.88 7.32
C GLY A 858 -20.94 -12.91 8.24
N ARG A 859 -20.62 -11.64 8.06
CA ARG A 859 -21.39 -10.53 8.59
C ARG A 859 -21.92 -9.75 7.39
N HIS A 860 -23.18 -9.39 7.44
CA HIS A 860 -23.79 -8.51 6.47
C HIS A 860 -24.42 -7.37 7.25
N GLY A 861 -24.31 -6.16 6.72
CA GLY A 861 -24.96 -5.02 7.30
C GLY A 861 -25.02 -3.90 6.30
N THR A 862 -25.62 -2.81 6.75
CA THR A 862 -25.84 -1.67 5.88
C THR A 862 -25.62 -0.41 6.68
N VAL A 863 -24.81 0.49 6.15
CA VAL A 863 -24.64 1.83 6.73
C VAL A 863 -25.79 2.70 6.17
N PRO A 864 -26.56 3.39 7.03
CA PRO A 864 -27.64 4.25 6.56
C PRO A 864 -27.08 5.40 5.72
N GLY A 865 -27.84 5.79 4.69
CA GLY A 865 -27.52 6.98 3.91
C GLY A 865 -27.60 8.25 4.76
N ARG A 866 -26.82 9.25 4.38
CA ARG A 866 -26.70 10.52 5.11
C ARG A 866 -26.33 11.67 4.18
N GLU A 867 -26.67 12.87 4.61
CA GLU A 867 -26.21 14.11 3.99
C GLU A 867 -25.17 14.76 4.90
N PHE A 868 -24.07 15.23 4.31
CA PHE A 868 -22.99 15.85 5.06
C PHE A 868 -23.19 17.37 5.11
N ALA A 869 -23.19 17.92 6.33
CA ALA A 869 -23.19 19.36 6.52
C ALA A 869 -21.87 19.96 6.03
N LEU A 870 -21.97 20.96 5.15
CA LEU A 870 -20.85 21.79 4.71
C LEU A 870 -20.69 23.00 5.66
N HIS A 871 -20.16 24.10 5.16
CA HIS A 871 -20.11 25.36 5.91
C HIS A 871 -21.52 25.94 6.18
N GLN A 872 -21.66 26.67 7.30
CA GLN A 872 -22.94 27.17 7.79
C GLN A 872 -23.63 28.13 6.81
N THR A 873 -22.87 28.90 6.03
CA THR A 873 -23.41 29.79 4.99
C THR A 873 -24.14 28.99 3.91
N ASN A 874 -23.57 27.88 3.43
CA ASN A 874 -24.26 26.98 2.50
C ASN A 874 -25.59 26.48 3.06
N SER A 875 -25.64 26.05 4.33
CA SER A 875 -26.89 25.59 4.92
C SER A 875 -27.97 26.67 4.93
N LYS A 876 -27.61 27.94 5.16
CA LYS A 876 -28.55 29.07 5.09
C LYS A 876 -29.08 29.28 3.67
N VAL A 877 -28.20 29.24 2.67
CA VAL A 877 -28.59 29.42 1.25
C VAL A 877 -29.42 28.24 0.75
N CYS A 878 -29.05 27.01 1.09
CA CYS A 878 -29.83 25.81 0.78
C CYS A 878 -31.23 25.87 1.38
N ASN A 879 -31.37 26.37 2.61
CA ASN A 879 -32.70 26.55 3.20
C ASN A 879 -33.56 27.51 2.37
N LEU A 880 -32.99 28.58 1.80
CA LEU A 880 -33.74 29.53 0.96
C LEU A 880 -34.14 28.92 -0.39
N LEU A 881 -33.19 28.25 -1.06
CA LEU A 881 -33.41 27.70 -2.40
C LEU A 881 -34.33 26.48 -2.40
N LEU A 882 -34.20 25.58 -1.41
CA LEU A 882 -34.95 24.31 -1.37
C LEU A 882 -36.35 24.45 -0.77
N THR A 883 -36.64 25.49 0.02
CA THR A 883 -38.02 25.76 0.47
C THR A 883 -38.88 26.35 -0.63
N ALA A 884 -38.29 27.08 -1.58
CA ALA A 884 -39.00 27.72 -2.68
C ALA A 884 -39.52 26.72 -3.75
N GLU A 885 -39.04 25.47 -3.78
CA GLU A 885 -39.54 24.42 -4.69
C GLU A 885 -40.74 23.62 -4.13
N LYS A 886 -41.18 23.89 -2.88
CA LYS A 886 -42.33 23.21 -2.25
C LYS A 886 -43.64 24.01 -2.27
N GLU A 887 -43.61 25.23 -2.78
CA GLU A 887 -44.79 26.06 -3.11
C GLU A 887 -44.93 26.13 -4.63
#